data_AF-A0A949IF60-F1
#
_entry.id   AF-A0A949IF60-F1
#
_cell.length_a   1.000
_cell.length_b   1.000
_cell.length_c   1.000
_cell.angle_alpha   90.00
_cell.angle_beta   90.00
_cell.angle_gamma   90.00
#
_symmetry.space_group_name_H-M   'P 1'
#
loop_
_entity.id
_entity.type
_entity.pdbx_description
1 polymer ?
#
loop_
_entity_poly.entity_id
_entity_poly.type
_entity_poly.pdbx_seq_one_letter_code
_entity_poly.pdbx_strand_id
1 'polypeptide(L)'
;MSLQILEQDMANAIGFVMDRTVNPPKFLAQGFLVSKSRFVTTAGKIFHYTECPWALTIHFPHPDITLSVKSIGLHNEFEKPLMRQAYLSQTGAPGEVLPTLPNDMALLVVDSVMPELMPEKVAELHRAMSLPFSNKGIETSGNVRGQEYLQVLNGLLEQGRSGLFTLIDEYNIPIARMLLAQNTIPLVYYQRPDLPPAYAFFELAYRQPEYGFAFQPDGDFAWPDAAPIGAPADRLVWEAMRRANEIPGIMNSLGGKDARYQKTVQQYDPSTSSEEIRWMAGRLWDCLDGYLTLEKLSERCAADTYTCLIAVRELQNRGVISPINKRTPLHCNGSLGNPITSHTDFEVHNWDNLQAFYLDPLSAKPIWLQGNYFGSASAVQPKNMLHTVNVPVEAAGALILKDYKLIGLHSGPQTVKAGQAAPPVKCWQFMWMGALLDMSTKKLRSATEADSAEEAGLGLLRSKLDSEAVTPPATTTERIICPVCFSTNHDYGKCASCGALIEAPPPGPDTSTVKGKAEHAVKKVQAKTGLTKKQLIIAASILGPLFLMTLLMLPKPAPVAPPTTTAAGGTGGAAAPPPPAHESSDKATVIASKSAGFRITPMPDWWYEDTSELTKPNASFGAYSERTNQKLLFVKFDDMSPVANLQAFVGRPPYLTDGAVLMASKDDPIIEHGEQVLGDSTVKWLVDRCYDKDGVEARIFMAAFPAVETGKSFLVIGQKFDPKSTSGFDYQVALATIDQLASDRTALANQKKLATPDGETPAQAAADARAASDADDDEDGPKKVASAKDVEDFFASVKENVQSNLELPEWAQEELKKDKAERKKWKVRLTIGIDKAGNLKRLEKQEIPDEDIEKISNSLENAVRASAPFKDVPNFKSMELKFVVKLSGKKLKVEKSEDSATL
;
A
#
# COMPACT_ATOMS: atom_id res chain seq x y z
N MET A 1 32.98 21.85 1.59
CA MET A 1 32.97 20.75 0.60
C MET A 1 31.82 21.05 -0.36
N SER A 2 32.04 21.02 -1.68
CA SER A 2 30.91 21.18 -2.62
C SER A 2 30.00 19.94 -2.53
N LEU A 3 28.71 20.10 -2.81
CA LEU A 3 27.75 18.99 -2.80
C LEU A 3 28.19 17.83 -3.72
N GLN A 4 28.84 18.15 -4.84
CA GLN A 4 29.38 17.17 -5.78
C GLN A 4 30.50 16.31 -5.19
N ILE A 5 31.41 16.91 -4.40
CA ILE A 5 32.49 16.15 -3.73
C ILE A 5 31.89 15.24 -2.67
N LEU A 6 30.91 15.73 -1.90
CA LEU A 6 30.22 14.95 -0.90
C LEU A 6 29.49 13.75 -1.51
N GLU A 7 28.76 13.98 -2.61
CA GLU A 7 28.07 12.93 -3.35
C GLU A 7 29.04 11.87 -3.86
N GLN A 8 30.19 12.29 -4.43
CA GLN A 8 31.21 11.37 -4.88
C GLN A 8 31.82 10.56 -3.72
N ASP A 9 32.11 11.20 -2.60
CA ASP A 9 32.66 10.54 -1.41
C ASP A 9 31.69 9.50 -0.84
N MET A 10 30.39 9.84 -0.74
CA MET A 10 29.36 8.90 -0.28
C MET A 10 29.15 7.76 -1.28
N ALA A 11 29.07 8.06 -2.58
CA ALA A 11 28.91 7.05 -3.63
C ALA A 11 30.06 6.04 -3.65
N ASN A 12 31.27 6.46 -3.26
CA ASN A 12 32.44 5.58 -3.16
C ASN A 12 32.43 4.66 -1.95
N ALA A 13 31.64 4.98 -0.94
CA ALA A 13 31.52 4.20 0.29
C ALA A 13 30.28 3.28 0.28
N ILE A 14 29.36 3.46 -0.68
CA ILE A 14 28.16 2.62 -0.84
C ILE A 14 28.45 1.45 -1.79
N GLY A 15 27.98 0.26 -1.42
CA GLY A 15 28.10 -0.94 -2.21
C GLY A 15 26.80 -1.74 -2.27
N PHE A 16 26.75 -2.67 -3.22
CA PHE A 16 25.66 -3.60 -3.45
C PHE A 16 26.05 -4.98 -2.97
N VAL A 17 25.25 -5.56 -2.08
CA VAL A 17 25.40 -6.94 -1.63
C VAL A 17 24.75 -7.86 -2.65
N MET A 18 25.54 -8.75 -3.23
CA MET A 18 25.14 -9.63 -4.32
C MET A 18 25.29 -11.09 -3.91
N ASP A 19 24.30 -11.92 -4.24
CA ASP A 19 24.46 -13.37 -4.27
C ASP A 19 25.20 -13.75 -5.56
N ARG A 20 26.43 -14.27 -5.42
CA ARG A 20 27.27 -14.72 -6.54
C ARG A 20 27.06 -16.18 -6.91
N THR A 21 26.15 -16.90 -6.23
CA THR A 21 25.86 -18.32 -6.48
C THR A 21 24.85 -18.56 -7.59
N VAL A 22 24.21 -17.49 -8.04
CA VAL A 22 23.28 -17.46 -9.18
C VAL A 22 23.88 -16.64 -10.33
N ASN A 23 23.46 -16.93 -11.56
CA ASN A 23 23.98 -16.27 -12.75
C ASN A 23 22.83 -15.72 -13.62
N PRO A 24 22.73 -14.39 -13.81
CA PRO A 24 23.61 -13.35 -13.26
C PRO A 24 23.50 -13.21 -11.72
N PRO A 25 24.53 -12.64 -11.04
CA PRO A 25 24.47 -12.42 -9.60
C PRO A 25 23.23 -11.61 -9.19
N LYS A 26 22.55 -12.04 -8.13
CA LYS A 26 21.30 -11.43 -7.66
C LYS A 26 21.58 -10.33 -6.64
N PHE A 27 21.04 -9.14 -6.87
CA PHE A 27 21.09 -8.05 -5.91
C PHE A 27 20.20 -8.35 -4.70
N LEU A 28 20.73 -8.21 -3.49
CA LEU A 28 20.00 -8.48 -2.24
C LEU A 28 19.66 -7.20 -1.49
N ALA A 29 20.65 -6.32 -1.30
CA ALA A 29 20.55 -5.07 -0.55
C ALA A 29 21.69 -4.14 -0.91
N GLN A 30 21.59 -2.87 -0.51
CA GLN A 30 22.73 -1.96 -0.48
C GLN A 30 23.21 -1.74 0.95
N GLY A 31 24.33 -1.06 1.09
CA GLY A 31 24.88 -0.68 2.39
C GLY A 31 26.11 0.18 2.22
N PHE A 32 26.86 0.38 3.31
CA PHE A 32 27.97 1.33 3.30
C PHE A 32 29.12 0.91 4.21
N LEU A 33 30.32 1.42 3.90
CA LEU A 33 31.52 1.21 4.70
C LEU A 33 31.51 2.10 5.96
N VAL A 34 31.65 1.47 7.13
CA VAL A 34 31.91 2.14 8.42
C VAL A 34 33.37 2.03 8.85
N SER A 35 34.11 1.09 8.27
CA SER A 35 35.57 1.04 8.32
C SER A 35 36.11 0.40 7.05
N LYS A 36 37.44 0.40 6.87
CA LYS A 36 38.09 -0.25 5.71
C LYS A 36 37.77 -1.75 5.55
N SER A 37 37.32 -2.41 6.61
CA SER A 37 36.99 -3.84 6.62
C SER A 37 35.59 -4.15 7.11
N ARG A 38 34.76 -3.13 7.37
CA ARG A 38 33.42 -3.29 7.94
C ARG A 38 32.39 -2.55 7.10
N PHE A 39 31.36 -3.28 6.72
CA PHE A 39 30.25 -2.80 5.90
C PHE A 39 28.93 -3.06 6.63
N VAL A 40 28.01 -2.12 6.57
CA VAL A 40 26.71 -2.19 7.27
C VAL A 40 25.58 -2.23 6.25
N THR A 41 24.61 -3.12 6.45
CA THR A 41 23.44 -3.33 5.57
C THR A 41 22.25 -3.86 6.38
N THR A 42 21.12 -4.14 5.74
CA THR A 42 19.92 -4.69 6.36
C THR A 42 20.04 -6.21 6.55
N ALA A 43 19.62 -6.71 7.71
CA ALA A 43 19.71 -8.13 8.07
C ALA A 43 18.70 -8.99 7.32
N GLY A 44 17.46 -8.52 7.12
CA GLY A 44 16.36 -9.26 6.52
C GLY A 44 16.64 -9.72 5.09
N LYS A 45 17.53 -9.03 4.38
CA LYS A 45 17.93 -9.41 3.01
C LYS A 45 19.06 -10.42 2.95
N ILE A 46 19.84 -10.58 4.03
CA ILE A 46 21.07 -11.39 4.01
C ILE A 46 21.15 -12.47 5.09
N PHE A 47 20.18 -12.55 6.00
CA PHE A 47 20.27 -13.45 7.16
C PHE A 47 20.35 -14.94 6.77
N HIS A 48 19.85 -15.32 5.60
CA HIS A 48 19.98 -16.69 5.06
C HIS A 48 21.45 -17.09 4.81
N TYR A 49 22.33 -16.11 4.65
CA TYR A 49 23.73 -16.33 4.31
C TYR A 49 24.66 -16.33 5.52
N THR A 50 24.15 -16.26 6.77
CA THR A 50 25.01 -16.15 7.96
C THR A 50 26.01 -17.28 8.11
N GLU A 51 25.66 -18.48 7.63
CA GLU A 51 26.51 -19.67 7.69
C GLU A 51 27.32 -19.89 6.39
N CYS A 52 27.03 -19.11 5.34
CA CYS A 52 27.70 -19.17 4.04
C CYS A 52 28.10 -17.77 3.53
N PRO A 53 28.91 -16.99 4.28
CA PRO A 53 29.35 -15.67 3.85
C PRO A 53 30.12 -15.70 2.51
N TRP A 54 30.75 -16.83 2.19
CA TRP A 54 31.44 -17.06 0.91
C TRP A 54 30.53 -16.95 -0.33
N ALA A 55 29.22 -17.09 -0.15
CA ALA A 55 28.21 -16.96 -1.21
C ALA A 55 27.88 -15.50 -1.56
N LEU A 56 28.38 -14.52 -0.79
CA LEU A 56 28.11 -13.11 -1.00
C LEU A 56 29.35 -12.34 -1.48
N THR A 57 29.11 -11.35 -2.33
CA THR A 57 30.08 -10.29 -2.65
C THR A 57 29.47 -8.92 -2.38
N ILE A 58 30.34 -7.92 -2.24
CA ILE A 58 29.96 -6.52 -2.21
C ILE A 58 30.60 -5.82 -3.40
N HIS A 59 29.77 -5.36 -4.33
CA HIS A 59 30.20 -4.60 -5.50
C HIS A 59 30.01 -3.10 -5.26
N PHE A 60 31.08 -2.32 -5.36
CA PHE A 60 31.07 -0.86 -5.25
C PHE A 60 31.07 -0.28 -6.68
N PRO A 61 29.94 0.18 -7.22
CA PRO A 61 29.82 0.50 -8.65
C PRO A 61 30.67 1.69 -9.08
N HIS A 62 30.75 2.71 -8.22
CA HIS A 62 31.48 3.94 -8.50
C HIS A 62 33.00 3.74 -8.58
N PRO A 63 33.65 3.11 -7.58
CA PRO A 63 35.07 2.81 -7.66
C PRO A 63 35.38 1.56 -8.50
N ASP A 64 34.36 0.78 -8.88
CA ASP A 64 34.44 -0.49 -9.59
C ASP A 64 35.32 -1.52 -8.86
N ILE A 65 35.02 -1.72 -7.57
CA ILE A 65 35.72 -2.69 -6.71
C ILE A 65 34.71 -3.73 -6.25
N THR A 66 35.11 -5.00 -6.27
CA THR A 66 34.33 -6.08 -5.68
C THR A 66 35.11 -6.71 -4.54
N LEU A 67 34.48 -6.82 -3.36
CA LEU A 67 35.02 -7.45 -2.17
C LEU A 67 34.22 -8.70 -1.83
N SER A 68 34.84 -9.68 -1.18
CA SER A 68 34.15 -10.83 -0.61
C SER A 68 33.66 -10.54 0.80
N VAL A 69 32.67 -11.32 1.25
CA VAL A 69 32.21 -11.30 2.63
C VAL A 69 32.87 -12.43 3.40
N LYS A 70 33.60 -12.09 4.46
CA LYS A 70 34.28 -13.06 5.34
C LYS A 70 33.39 -13.54 6.48
N SER A 71 32.58 -12.66 7.05
CA SER A 71 31.63 -13.00 8.09
C SER A 71 30.46 -12.04 8.14
N ILE A 72 29.31 -12.54 8.63
CA ILE A 72 28.07 -11.80 8.81
C ILE A 72 27.73 -11.80 10.31
N GLY A 73 27.66 -10.61 10.91
CA GLY A 73 27.09 -10.40 12.24
C GLY A 73 25.70 -9.77 12.11
N LEU A 74 24.68 -10.38 12.70
CA LEU A 74 23.33 -9.79 12.76
C LEU A 74 23.12 -9.10 14.11
N HIS A 75 22.22 -8.12 14.18
CA HIS A 75 21.82 -7.54 15.45
C HIS A 75 21.30 -8.64 16.41
N ASN A 76 21.65 -8.54 17.69
CA ASN A 76 21.38 -9.62 18.68
C ASN A 76 19.88 -9.90 18.85
N GLU A 77 19.07 -8.85 18.74
CA GLU A 77 17.62 -8.89 18.88
C GLU A 77 16.88 -9.00 17.53
N PHE A 78 17.58 -9.41 16.47
CA PHE A 78 16.96 -9.64 15.17
C PHE A 78 16.18 -10.97 15.18
N GLU A 79 14.89 -10.92 14.86
CA GLU A 79 13.98 -12.07 14.95
C GLU A 79 14.08 -12.99 13.71
N LYS A 80 15.15 -13.80 13.68
CA LYS A 80 15.40 -14.77 12.59
C LYS A 80 14.21 -15.71 12.31
N PRO A 81 13.51 -16.27 13.32
CA PRO A 81 12.39 -17.19 13.07
C PRO A 81 11.24 -16.53 12.30
N LEU A 82 10.89 -15.29 12.64
CA LEU A 82 9.84 -14.55 11.94
C LEU A 82 10.26 -14.21 10.51
N MET A 83 11.50 -13.79 10.30
CA MET A 83 12.01 -13.57 8.94
C MET A 83 11.95 -14.83 8.10
N ARG A 84 12.33 -15.98 8.68
CA ARG A 84 12.29 -17.26 7.98
C ARG A 84 10.86 -17.65 7.65
N GLN A 85 9.92 -17.45 8.56
CA GLN A 85 8.51 -17.70 8.31
C GLN A 85 7.99 -16.81 7.16
N ALA A 86 8.32 -15.51 7.18
CA ALA A 86 7.94 -14.58 6.12
C ALA A 86 8.57 -14.95 4.77
N TYR A 87 9.82 -15.40 4.77
CA TYR A 87 10.47 -15.90 3.56
C TYR A 87 9.76 -17.15 3.02
N LEU A 88 9.40 -18.09 3.89
CA LEU A 88 8.75 -19.34 3.49
C LEU A 88 7.29 -19.15 3.06
N SER A 89 6.63 -18.08 3.51
CA SER A 89 5.27 -17.73 3.09
C SER A 89 5.21 -16.99 1.77
N GLN A 90 6.34 -16.75 1.10
CA GLN A 90 6.36 -16.03 -0.17
C GLN A 90 5.52 -16.74 -1.21
N THR A 91 4.53 -16.03 -1.73
CA THR A 91 3.69 -16.51 -2.82
C THR A 91 4.16 -15.95 -4.15
N GLY A 92 5.01 -14.92 -4.18
CA GLY A 92 5.36 -14.20 -5.40
C GLY A 92 4.14 -13.47 -5.97
N ALA A 93 3.22 -13.04 -5.10
CA ALA A 93 2.08 -12.23 -5.52
C ALA A 93 2.54 -10.81 -5.93
N PRO A 94 1.79 -10.12 -6.82
CA PRO A 94 2.18 -8.78 -7.26
C PRO A 94 2.20 -7.82 -6.07
N GLY A 95 3.32 -7.10 -5.90
CA GLY A 95 3.48 -6.15 -4.80
C GLY A 95 3.72 -6.80 -3.44
N GLU A 96 3.92 -8.13 -3.36
CA GLU A 96 4.30 -8.80 -2.13
C GLU A 96 5.69 -8.32 -1.69
N VAL A 97 5.74 -7.62 -0.55
CA VAL A 97 6.99 -7.16 0.06
C VAL A 97 7.18 -7.88 1.38
N LEU A 98 8.35 -8.49 1.57
CA LEU A 98 8.71 -9.09 2.85
C LEU A 98 8.62 -8.03 3.97
N PRO A 99 8.03 -8.37 5.11
CA PRO A 99 7.84 -7.41 6.19
C PRO A 99 9.18 -6.90 6.69
N THR A 100 9.28 -5.58 6.91
CA THR A 100 10.40 -5.01 7.64
C THR A 100 10.28 -5.39 9.10
N LEU A 101 11.27 -6.11 9.62
CA LEU A 101 11.33 -6.48 11.03
C LEU A 101 12.10 -5.43 11.84
N PRO A 102 11.86 -5.37 13.16
CA PRO A 102 12.69 -4.57 14.04
C PRO A 102 14.15 -5.05 14.06
N ASN A 103 15.05 -4.15 14.45
CA ASN A 103 16.47 -4.46 14.60
C ASN A 103 17.12 -4.99 13.31
N ASP A 104 16.61 -4.54 12.15
CA ASP A 104 17.03 -4.97 10.83
C ASP A 104 18.38 -4.36 10.40
N MET A 105 19.45 -4.82 11.07
CA MET A 105 20.82 -4.37 10.84
C MET A 105 21.80 -5.54 10.87
N ALA A 106 22.72 -5.55 9.91
CA ALA A 106 23.81 -6.48 9.81
C ALA A 106 25.16 -5.79 9.58
N LEU A 107 26.20 -6.36 10.17
CA LEU A 107 27.60 -5.97 10.05
C LEU A 107 28.36 -7.05 9.29
N LEU A 108 28.88 -6.70 8.13
CA LEU A 108 29.71 -7.55 7.29
C LEU A 108 31.18 -7.23 7.48
N VAL A 109 32.00 -8.27 7.64
CA VAL A 109 33.45 -8.14 7.53
C VAL A 109 33.83 -8.46 6.09
N VAL A 110 34.43 -7.49 5.40
CA VAL A 110 34.83 -7.62 3.99
C VAL A 110 36.29 -7.99 3.86
N ASP A 111 36.62 -8.73 2.79
CA ASP A 111 37.96 -9.14 2.44
C ASP A 111 38.19 -8.90 0.93
N SER A 112 39.43 -8.64 0.52
CA SER A 112 39.78 -8.52 -0.90
C SER A 112 39.98 -9.89 -1.56
N VAL A 113 40.23 -10.93 -0.76
CA VAL A 113 40.41 -12.29 -1.25
C VAL A 113 39.05 -12.92 -1.55
N MET A 114 38.80 -13.27 -2.80
CA MET A 114 37.56 -13.89 -3.26
C MET A 114 37.63 -15.42 -3.09
N PRO A 115 36.80 -16.05 -2.24
CA PRO A 115 36.75 -17.50 -2.15
C PRO A 115 36.23 -18.13 -3.45
N GLU A 116 36.68 -19.34 -3.77
CA GLU A 116 36.13 -20.13 -4.87
C GLU A 116 34.76 -20.72 -4.50
N LEU A 117 33.84 -20.76 -5.47
CA LEU A 117 32.51 -21.35 -5.27
C LEU A 117 32.58 -22.85 -5.51
N MET A 118 32.53 -23.63 -4.43
CA MET A 118 32.46 -25.09 -4.52
C MET A 118 31.05 -25.53 -4.98
N PRO A 119 30.89 -26.24 -6.11
CA PRO A 119 29.58 -26.61 -6.65
C PRO A 119 28.69 -27.37 -5.66
N GLU A 120 29.28 -28.24 -4.83
CA GLU A 120 28.57 -29.01 -3.81
C GLU A 120 27.97 -28.11 -2.73
N LYS A 121 28.75 -27.13 -2.23
CA LYS A 121 28.28 -26.15 -1.24
C LYS A 121 27.20 -25.22 -1.81
N VAL A 122 27.33 -24.85 -3.09
CA VAL A 122 26.30 -24.07 -3.80
C VAL A 122 25.01 -24.86 -3.90
N ALA A 123 25.06 -26.12 -4.31
CA ALA A 123 23.87 -26.98 -4.41
C ALA A 123 23.19 -27.17 -3.04
N GLU A 124 23.96 -27.29 -1.96
CA GLU A 124 23.42 -27.41 -0.61
C GLU A 124 22.77 -26.11 -0.11
N LEU A 125 23.41 -24.95 -0.38
CA LEU A 125 22.83 -23.64 -0.11
C LEU A 125 21.50 -23.46 -0.87
N HIS A 126 21.50 -23.77 -2.17
CA HIS A 126 20.28 -23.68 -2.99
C HIS A 126 19.17 -24.52 -2.40
N ARG A 127 19.45 -25.78 -2.02
CA ARG A 127 18.48 -26.67 -1.37
C ARG A 127 17.97 -26.13 -0.02
N ALA A 128 18.82 -25.45 0.76
CA ALA A 128 18.42 -24.86 2.04
C ALA A 128 17.54 -23.62 1.87
N MET A 129 17.77 -22.85 0.80
CA MET A 129 16.99 -21.66 0.48
C MET A 129 15.70 -21.98 -0.29
N SER A 130 15.63 -23.08 -1.04
CA SER A 130 14.43 -23.41 -1.81
C SER A 130 13.16 -23.46 -0.96
N LEU A 131 12.10 -22.83 -1.46
CA LEU A 131 10.76 -22.96 -0.90
C LEU A 131 10.28 -24.41 -1.02
N PRO A 132 9.59 -24.95 0.01
CA PRO A 132 8.97 -26.26 -0.07
C PRO A 132 7.97 -26.31 -1.22
N PHE A 133 8.23 -27.19 -2.20
CA PHE A 133 7.33 -27.37 -3.33
C PHE A 133 6.11 -28.19 -2.90
N SER A 134 4.91 -27.63 -3.07
CA SER A 134 3.64 -28.29 -2.74
C SER A 134 3.04 -28.93 -3.99
N ASN A 135 2.96 -30.26 -4.03
CA ASN A 135 2.31 -30.99 -5.14
C ASN A 135 0.78 -30.88 -5.16
N LYS A 136 0.19 -30.11 -4.25
CA LYS A 136 -1.27 -30.06 -4.07
C LYS A 136 -1.90 -29.30 -5.24
N GLY A 137 -2.79 -29.96 -5.99
CA GLY A 137 -3.47 -29.38 -7.15
C GLY A 137 -2.58 -29.21 -8.40
N ILE A 138 -1.34 -29.71 -8.36
CA ILE A 138 -0.42 -29.67 -9.51
C ILE A 138 -0.65 -30.92 -10.36
N GLU A 139 -0.98 -30.73 -11.64
CA GLU A 139 -1.11 -31.83 -12.60
C GLU A 139 0.27 -32.19 -13.18
N THR A 140 1.05 -31.18 -13.57
CA THR A 140 2.35 -31.37 -14.21
C THR A 140 3.36 -30.38 -13.67
N SER A 141 4.57 -30.84 -13.36
CA SER A 141 5.68 -29.98 -12.98
C SER A 141 6.99 -30.59 -13.43
N GLY A 142 8.01 -29.77 -13.63
CA GLY A 142 9.32 -30.26 -14.01
C GLY A 142 10.32 -29.13 -14.16
N ASN A 143 11.54 -29.50 -14.54
CA ASN A 143 12.57 -28.53 -14.85
C ASN A 143 12.43 -28.07 -16.29
N VAL A 144 12.74 -26.80 -16.55
CA VAL A 144 12.80 -26.20 -17.89
C VAL A 144 14.06 -25.37 -18.03
N ARG A 145 14.63 -25.36 -19.22
CA ARG A 145 15.78 -24.51 -19.57
C ARG A 145 15.49 -23.69 -20.81
N GLY A 146 15.78 -22.40 -20.74
CA GLY A 146 15.70 -21.52 -21.90
C GLY A 146 14.29 -21.47 -22.52
N GLN A 147 14.18 -21.89 -23.78
CA GLN A 147 12.91 -21.92 -24.53
C GLN A 147 12.07 -23.19 -24.32
N GLU A 148 12.54 -24.16 -23.52
CA GLU A 148 11.82 -25.41 -23.27
C GLU A 148 10.43 -25.17 -22.64
N TYR A 149 10.29 -24.13 -21.82
CA TYR A 149 8.98 -23.81 -21.22
C TYR A 149 7.93 -23.45 -22.28
N LEU A 150 8.32 -22.85 -23.41
CA LEU A 150 7.40 -22.54 -24.51
C LEU A 150 6.91 -23.82 -25.19
N GLN A 151 7.74 -24.87 -25.23
CA GLN A 151 7.33 -26.18 -25.76
C GLN A 151 6.32 -26.85 -24.84
N VAL A 152 6.55 -26.79 -23.52
CA VAL A 152 5.60 -27.28 -22.51
C VAL A 152 4.28 -26.52 -22.61
N LEU A 153 4.35 -25.19 -22.70
CA LEU A 153 3.19 -24.31 -22.85
C LEU A 153 2.37 -24.66 -24.10
N ASN A 154 3.02 -24.80 -25.26
CA ASN A 154 2.35 -25.20 -26.50
C ASN A 154 1.69 -26.58 -26.36
N GLY A 155 2.37 -27.55 -25.74
CA GLY A 155 1.80 -28.87 -25.48
C GLY A 155 0.54 -28.83 -24.61
N LEU A 156 0.49 -27.95 -23.60
CA LEU A 156 -0.71 -27.76 -22.77
C LEU A 156 -1.85 -27.10 -23.56
N LEU A 157 -1.53 -26.11 -24.40
CA LEU A 157 -2.51 -25.40 -25.24
C LEU A 157 -3.10 -26.29 -26.34
N GLU A 158 -2.27 -27.09 -27.01
CA GLU A 158 -2.70 -28.07 -28.03
C GLU A 158 -3.62 -29.14 -27.44
N GLN A 159 -3.40 -29.52 -26.17
CA GLN A 159 -4.27 -30.42 -25.43
C GLN A 159 -5.58 -29.75 -24.95
N GLY A 160 -5.76 -28.45 -25.20
CA GLY A 160 -6.93 -27.70 -24.76
C GLY A 160 -7.03 -27.55 -23.24
N ARG A 161 -5.90 -27.65 -22.51
CA ARG A 161 -5.87 -27.50 -21.06
C ARG A 161 -6.06 -26.04 -20.66
N SER A 162 -6.81 -25.82 -19.59
CA SER A 162 -6.98 -24.52 -18.93
C SER A 162 -6.47 -24.60 -17.51
N GLY A 163 -5.92 -23.51 -16.99
CA GLY A 163 -5.41 -23.42 -15.62
C GLY A 163 -4.25 -22.45 -15.49
N LEU A 164 -3.58 -22.50 -14.35
CA LEU A 164 -2.45 -21.64 -14.02
C LEU A 164 -1.13 -22.34 -14.34
N PHE A 165 -0.34 -21.73 -15.22
CA PHE A 165 1.04 -22.13 -15.50
C PHE A 165 2.01 -21.19 -14.79
N THR A 166 2.81 -21.72 -13.87
CA THR A 166 3.74 -20.96 -13.03
C THR A 166 5.17 -21.33 -13.38
N LEU A 167 6.03 -20.33 -13.61
CA LEU A 167 7.48 -20.49 -13.68
C LEU A 167 8.10 -20.18 -12.32
N ILE A 168 9.13 -20.92 -11.94
CA ILE A 168 9.82 -20.81 -10.65
C ILE A 168 11.33 -20.68 -10.84
N ASP A 169 12.02 -19.99 -9.92
CA ASP A 169 13.48 -19.81 -9.91
C ASP A 169 14.25 -20.98 -9.24
N GLU A 170 15.57 -20.81 -9.06
CA GLU A 170 16.48 -21.74 -8.36
C GLU A 170 15.96 -22.15 -6.97
N TYR A 171 15.26 -21.23 -6.32
CA TYR A 171 14.78 -21.35 -4.95
C TYR A 171 13.30 -21.72 -4.91
N ASN A 172 12.72 -22.22 -6.01
CA ASN A 172 11.30 -22.50 -6.15
C ASN A 172 10.40 -21.27 -5.87
N ILE A 173 10.91 -20.05 -6.00
CA ILE A 173 10.12 -18.83 -5.84
C ILE A 173 9.41 -18.57 -7.18
N PRO A 174 8.07 -18.40 -7.19
CA PRO A 174 7.34 -18.04 -8.40
C PRO A 174 7.84 -16.73 -9.01
N ILE A 175 8.27 -16.78 -10.28
CA ILE A 175 8.77 -15.61 -11.02
C ILE A 175 7.75 -15.12 -12.06
N ALA A 176 6.94 -16.02 -12.59
CA ALA A 176 5.93 -15.68 -13.57
C ALA A 176 4.74 -16.61 -13.48
N ARG A 177 3.57 -16.07 -13.86
CA ARG A 177 2.31 -16.79 -13.90
C ARG A 177 1.57 -16.48 -15.18
N MET A 178 1.00 -17.49 -15.79
CA MET A 178 0.25 -17.41 -17.03
C MET A 178 -1.08 -18.12 -16.83
N LEU A 179 -2.18 -17.41 -17.08
CA LEU A 179 -3.49 -18.02 -17.17
C LEU A 179 -3.62 -18.66 -18.55
N LEU A 180 -3.85 -19.96 -18.59
CA LEU A 180 -4.14 -20.70 -19.81
C LEU A 180 -5.64 -20.90 -19.92
N ALA A 181 -6.20 -20.53 -21.07
CA ALA A 181 -7.58 -20.81 -21.46
C ALA A 181 -7.56 -21.48 -22.85
N GLN A 182 -8.72 -21.95 -23.33
CA GLN A 182 -8.83 -22.69 -24.59
C GLN A 182 -8.10 -21.97 -25.74
N ASN A 183 -6.91 -22.49 -26.09
CA ASN A 183 -5.98 -21.94 -27.08
C ASN A 183 -5.62 -20.45 -26.92
N THR A 184 -5.69 -19.92 -25.70
CA THR A 184 -5.44 -18.51 -25.40
C THR A 184 -4.64 -18.36 -24.10
N ILE A 185 -3.86 -17.28 -24.02
CA ILE A 185 -3.11 -16.90 -22.82
C ILE A 185 -3.62 -15.53 -22.38
N PRO A 186 -4.78 -15.44 -21.72
CA PRO A 186 -5.42 -14.16 -21.40
C PRO A 186 -4.62 -13.28 -20.46
N LEU A 187 -3.93 -13.83 -19.46
CA LEU A 187 -3.22 -13.04 -18.46
C LEU A 187 -1.82 -13.61 -18.23
N VAL A 188 -0.85 -12.71 -18.09
CA VAL A 188 0.54 -13.02 -17.81
C VAL A 188 1.06 -12.01 -16.81
N TYR A 189 1.66 -12.50 -15.74
CA TYR A 189 2.37 -11.73 -14.73
C TYR A 189 3.82 -12.17 -14.72
N TYR A 190 4.74 -11.21 -14.71
CA TYR A 190 6.18 -11.47 -14.61
C TYR A 190 6.80 -10.41 -13.72
N GLN A 191 7.08 -10.73 -12.43
CA GLN A 191 7.73 -9.97 -11.34
C GLN A 191 7.52 -8.44 -11.24
N ARG A 192 7.52 -7.71 -12.35
CA ARG A 192 7.11 -6.32 -12.59
C ARG A 192 5.58 -6.20 -12.70
N PRO A 193 4.90 -5.58 -11.72
CA PRO A 193 3.44 -5.41 -11.75
C PRO A 193 2.97 -4.42 -12.83
N ASP A 194 3.81 -3.46 -13.22
CA ASP A 194 3.40 -2.38 -14.14
C ASP A 194 3.48 -2.77 -15.63
N LEU A 195 3.92 -3.99 -15.94
CA LEU A 195 4.12 -4.43 -17.31
C LEU A 195 2.83 -5.06 -17.85
N PRO A 196 2.25 -4.53 -18.95
CA PRO A 196 1.05 -5.12 -19.55
C PRO A 196 1.24 -6.60 -19.91
N PRO A 197 0.21 -7.46 -19.80
CA PRO A 197 0.34 -8.90 -19.95
C PRO A 197 1.06 -9.37 -21.23
N ALA A 198 0.75 -8.77 -22.39
CA ALA A 198 1.41 -9.15 -23.64
C ALA A 198 2.92 -8.83 -23.62
N TYR A 199 3.30 -7.67 -23.09
CA TYR A 199 4.71 -7.30 -22.96
C TYR A 199 5.43 -8.13 -21.90
N ALA A 200 4.75 -8.53 -20.83
CA ALA A 200 5.27 -9.48 -19.85
C ALA A 200 5.62 -10.82 -20.52
N PHE A 201 4.74 -11.31 -21.40
CA PHE A 201 5.01 -12.53 -22.17
C PHE A 201 6.19 -12.39 -23.14
N PHE A 202 6.28 -11.28 -23.88
CA PHE A 202 7.40 -11.04 -24.80
C PHE A 202 8.74 -10.92 -24.08
N GLU A 203 8.73 -10.26 -22.93
CA GLU A 203 9.91 -10.13 -22.08
C GLU A 203 10.35 -11.49 -21.52
N LEU A 204 9.41 -12.35 -21.10
CA LEU A 204 9.71 -13.73 -20.68
C LEU A 204 10.35 -14.56 -21.79
N ALA A 205 9.87 -14.43 -23.02
CA ALA A 205 10.45 -15.13 -24.17
C ALA A 205 11.88 -14.69 -24.49
N TYR A 206 12.22 -13.43 -24.19
CA TYR A 206 13.57 -12.92 -24.31
C TYR A 206 14.47 -13.30 -23.14
N ARG A 207 13.99 -13.14 -21.90
CA ARG A 207 14.76 -13.39 -20.67
C ARG A 207 15.00 -14.88 -20.42
N GLN A 208 14.10 -15.73 -20.89
CA GLN A 208 14.21 -17.19 -20.86
C GLN A 208 14.62 -17.72 -19.48
N PRO A 209 13.79 -17.49 -18.44
CA PRO A 209 14.13 -17.97 -17.12
C PRO A 209 14.33 -19.49 -17.14
N GLU A 210 15.41 -19.93 -16.50
CA GLU A 210 15.73 -21.34 -16.35
C GLU A 210 15.10 -21.86 -15.04
N TYR A 211 15.28 -23.13 -14.69
CA TYR A 211 14.81 -23.80 -13.46
C TYR A 211 13.58 -24.65 -13.62
N GLY A 212 12.37 -24.13 -13.39
CA GLY A 212 11.21 -25.01 -13.26
C GLY A 212 9.87 -24.40 -13.64
N PHE A 213 8.89 -25.30 -13.79
CA PHE A 213 7.50 -24.95 -14.00
C PHE A 213 6.56 -25.83 -13.17
N ALA A 214 5.35 -25.31 -12.94
CA ALA A 214 4.24 -26.06 -12.40
C ALA A 214 2.94 -25.65 -13.09
N PHE A 215 2.09 -26.61 -13.42
CA PHE A 215 0.77 -26.41 -14.01
C PHE A 215 -0.32 -26.91 -13.07
N GLN A 216 -1.29 -26.04 -12.80
CA GLN A 216 -2.41 -26.27 -11.90
C GLN A 216 -3.73 -26.01 -12.65
N PRO A 217 -4.51 -27.05 -12.98
CA PRO A 217 -5.77 -26.89 -13.74
C PRO A 217 -6.78 -25.96 -13.06
N ASP A 218 -6.93 -26.11 -11.75
CA ASP A 218 -7.81 -25.29 -10.90
C ASP A 218 -7.02 -24.25 -10.08
N GLY A 219 -5.84 -23.86 -10.59
CA GLY A 219 -4.98 -22.89 -9.94
C GLY A 219 -5.59 -21.49 -10.03
N ASP A 220 -5.66 -20.81 -8.89
CA ASP A 220 -6.09 -19.42 -8.81
C ASP A 220 -4.92 -18.49 -8.48
N PHE A 221 -5.01 -17.26 -8.96
CA PHE A 221 -4.02 -16.22 -8.71
C PHE A 221 -4.73 -14.88 -8.62
N ALA A 222 -4.42 -14.10 -7.58
CA ALA A 222 -4.90 -12.74 -7.44
C ALA A 222 -4.24 -11.84 -8.50
N TRP A 223 -4.84 -11.81 -9.69
CA TRP A 223 -4.35 -11.01 -10.82
C TRP A 223 -4.41 -9.52 -10.48
N PRO A 224 -3.37 -8.74 -10.84
CA PRO A 224 -3.46 -7.28 -10.78
C PRO A 224 -4.52 -6.80 -11.79
N ASP A 225 -5.03 -5.58 -11.61
CA ASP A 225 -5.95 -4.97 -12.57
C ASP A 225 -5.26 -4.78 -13.93
N ALA A 226 -5.44 -5.76 -14.82
CA ALA A 226 -4.72 -5.88 -16.08
C ALA A 226 -5.68 -6.30 -17.20
N ALA A 227 -5.59 -5.60 -18.34
CA ALA A 227 -6.40 -5.90 -19.50
C ALA A 227 -5.98 -7.28 -20.10
N PRO A 228 -6.93 -8.20 -20.32
CA PRO A 228 -6.63 -9.50 -20.93
C PRO A 228 -6.06 -9.39 -22.35
N ILE A 229 -5.19 -10.31 -22.71
CA ILE A 229 -4.64 -10.46 -24.06
C ILE A 229 -5.73 -11.04 -24.97
N GLY A 230 -6.12 -10.27 -25.99
CA GLY A 230 -7.11 -10.71 -26.99
C GLY A 230 -6.54 -11.52 -28.16
N ALA A 231 -5.21 -11.72 -28.23
CA ALA A 231 -4.56 -12.45 -29.32
C ALA A 231 -4.61 -13.98 -29.08
N PRO A 232 -4.79 -14.80 -30.14
CA PRO A 232 -4.62 -16.25 -30.04
C PRO A 232 -3.22 -16.64 -29.56
N ALA A 233 -3.09 -17.74 -28.82
CA ALA A 233 -1.83 -18.15 -28.24
C ALA A 233 -0.72 -18.36 -29.29
N ASP A 234 -1.03 -19.01 -30.42
CA ASP A 234 -0.07 -19.23 -31.52
C ASP A 234 0.54 -17.92 -32.04
N ARG A 235 -0.30 -16.89 -32.21
CA ARG A 235 0.13 -15.58 -32.69
C ARG A 235 0.99 -14.88 -31.64
N LEU A 236 0.62 -15.00 -30.36
CA LEU A 236 1.37 -14.42 -29.25
C LEU A 236 2.76 -15.06 -29.13
N VAL A 237 2.84 -16.39 -29.17
CA VAL A 237 4.09 -17.16 -29.14
C VAL A 237 4.98 -16.84 -30.33
N TRP A 238 4.41 -16.78 -31.53
CA TRP A 238 5.15 -16.43 -32.75
C TRP A 238 5.76 -15.02 -32.66
N GLU A 239 4.98 -14.03 -32.23
CA GLU A 239 5.46 -12.65 -32.08
C GLU A 239 6.52 -12.53 -30.98
N ALA A 240 6.35 -13.24 -29.86
CA ALA A 240 7.34 -13.29 -28.79
C ALA A 240 8.69 -13.82 -29.28
N MET A 241 8.67 -14.92 -30.04
CA MET A 241 9.86 -15.52 -30.63
C MET A 241 10.52 -14.62 -31.69
N ARG A 242 9.72 -13.97 -32.54
CA ARG A 242 10.24 -13.00 -33.52
C ARG A 242 10.99 -11.87 -32.82
N ARG A 243 10.38 -11.26 -31.81
CA ARG A 243 11.00 -10.19 -31.01
C ARG A 243 12.28 -10.66 -30.32
N ALA A 244 12.22 -11.81 -29.63
CA ALA A 244 13.39 -12.38 -28.94
C ALA A 244 14.58 -12.59 -29.89
N ASN A 245 14.33 -13.05 -31.12
CA ASN A 245 15.37 -13.27 -32.14
C ASN A 245 15.94 -11.96 -32.72
N GLU A 246 15.13 -10.90 -32.80
CA GLU A 246 15.57 -9.59 -33.32
C GLU A 246 16.34 -8.75 -32.30
N ILE A 247 16.03 -8.89 -30.99
CA ILE A 247 16.64 -8.09 -29.92
C ILE A 247 18.18 -8.06 -30.00
N PRO A 248 18.92 -9.19 -30.14
CA PRO A 248 20.38 -9.16 -30.21
C PRO A 248 20.90 -8.29 -31.36
N GLY A 249 20.27 -8.35 -32.54
CA GLY A 249 20.65 -7.53 -33.69
C GLY A 249 20.39 -6.04 -33.45
N ILE A 250 19.26 -5.70 -32.84
CA ILE A 250 18.91 -4.32 -32.50
C ILE A 250 19.85 -3.78 -31.42
N MET A 251 20.08 -4.55 -30.35
CA MET A 251 20.98 -4.19 -29.26
C MET A 251 22.40 -3.91 -29.77
N ASN A 252 22.93 -4.78 -30.65
CA ASN A 252 24.24 -4.60 -31.26
C ASN A 252 24.32 -3.33 -32.12
N SER A 253 23.27 -3.02 -32.88
CA SER A 253 23.21 -1.78 -33.68
C SER A 253 23.20 -0.50 -32.82
N LEU A 254 22.78 -0.60 -31.56
CA LEU A 254 22.71 0.50 -30.61
C LEU A 254 23.92 0.57 -29.66
N GLY A 255 24.99 -0.19 -29.93
CA GLY A 255 26.23 -0.17 -29.16
C GLY A 255 26.38 -1.30 -28.13
N GLY A 256 25.46 -2.26 -28.09
CA GLY A 256 25.50 -3.42 -27.19
C GLY A 256 24.72 -3.23 -25.88
N LYS A 257 24.72 -4.27 -25.03
CA LYS A 257 23.94 -4.34 -23.78
C LYS A 257 24.27 -3.22 -22.78
N ASP A 258 25.56 -2.89 -22.67
CA ASP A 258 26.09 -1.88 -21.75
C ASP A 258 26.06 -0.44 -22.31
N ALA A 259 25.52 -0.26 -23.52
CA ALA A 259 25.37 1.06 -24.10
C ALA A 259 24.45 1.92 -23.23
N ARG A 260 24.78 3.21 -23.15
CA ARG A 260 24.04 4.22 -22.38
C ARG A 260 23.74 5.40 -23.27
N TYR A 261 22.58 5.99 -23.06
CA TYR A 261 22.07 7.09 -23.87
C TYR A 261 21.77 8.29 -22.97
N GLN A 262 22.09 9.48 -23.46
CA GLN A 262 21.79 10.73 -22.79
C GLN A 262 20.94 11.63 -23.69
N LYS A 263 20.20 12.52 -23.05
CA LYS A 263 19.40 13.58 -23.68
C LYS A 263 20.34 14.59 -24.34
N THR A 264 20.15 14.86 -25.64
CA THR A 264 20.86 15.95 -26.34
C THR A 264 20.10 17.26 -26.25
N VAL A 265 18.77 17.17 -26.13
CA VAL A 265 17.85 18.30 -25.95
C VAL A 265 17.35 18.36 -24.52
N GLN A 266 17.06 19.55 -24.01
CA GLN A 266 16.58 19.72 -22.63
C GLN A 266 15.13 19.25 -22.45
N GLN A 267 14.30 19.46 -23.46
CA GLN A 267 12.89 19.09 -23.46
C GLN A 267 12.57 18.30 -24.73
N TYR A 268 11.71 17.29 -24.58
CA TYR A 268 11.21 16.48 -25.66
C TYR A 268 9.69 16.41 -25.54
N ASP A 269 8.97 16.66 -26.63
CA ASP A 269 7.52 16.48 -26.68
C ASP A 269 7.21 15.06 -27.20
N PRO A 270 6.66 14.16 -26.35
CA PRO A 270 6.29 12.81 -26.75
C PRO A 270 5.27 12.77 -27.90
N SER A 271 4.46 13.82 -28.09
CA SER A 271 3.46 13.86 -29.17
C SER A 271 4.10 13.73 -30.56
N THR A 272 5.36 14.14 -30.69
CA THR A 272 6.13 14.11 -31.92
C THR A 272 6.60 12.69 -32.29
N SER A 273 6.61 11.75 -31.34
CA SER A 273 6.99 10.36 -31.58
C SER A 273 6.00 9.64 -32.51
N SER A 274 6.45 8.54 -33.12
CA SER A 274 5.56 7.64 -33.85
C SER A 274 4.43 7.13 -32.94
N GLU A 275 3.28 6.80 -33.54
CA GLU A 275 2.11 6.33 -32.79
C GLU A 275 2.42 5.10 -31.92
N GLU A 276 3.31 4.22 -32.40
CA GLU A 276 3.71 2.99 -31.72
C GLU A 276 4.44 3.21 -30.40
N ILE A 277 5.25 4.27 -30.30
CA ILE A 277 6.06 4.55 -29.09
C ILE A 277 5.55 5.75 -28.29
N ARG A 278 4.60 6.54 -28.82
CA ARG A 278 4.11 7.79 -28.22
C ARG A 278 3.66 7.60 -26.76
N TRP A 279 2.98 6.49 -26.47
CA TRP A 279 2.46 6.19 -25.14
C TRP A 279 3.57 5.95 -24.09
N MET A 280 4.75 5.49 -24.51
CA MET A 280 5.88 5.21 -23.61
C MET A 280 7.01 6.23 -23.69
N ALA A 281 7.04 7.07 -24.72
CA ALA A 281 8.15 7.99 -24.99
C ALA A 281 8.44 8.95 -23.83
N GLY A 282 7.42 9.40 -23.09
CA GLY A 282 7.61 10.20 -21.88
C GLY A 282 8.34 9.45 -20.77
N ARG A 283 7.90 8.22 -20.46
CA ARG A 283 8.56 7.37 -19.44
C ARG A 283 9.99 7.02 -19.85
N LEU A 284 10.19 6.67 -21.12
CA LEU A 284 11.50 6.40 -21.68
C LEU A 284 12.40 7.63 -21.55
N TRP A 285 11.90 8.81 -21.91
CA TRP A 285 12.64 10.07 -21.78
C TRP A 285 13.12 10.27 -20.35
N ASP A 286 12.28 10.06 -19.34
CA ASP A 286 12.67 10.22 -17.93
C ASP A 286 13.73 9.20 -17.48
N CYS A 287 13.75 8.01 -18.06
CA CYS A 287 14.73 6.96 -17.78
C CYS A 287 16.09 7.17 -18.46
N LEU A 288 16.17 8.00 -19.50
CA LEU A 288 17.41 8.29 -20.23
C LEU A 288 18.29 9.29 -19.48
N ASP A 289 18.84 8.85 -18.36
CA ASP A 289 19.67 9.65 -17.46
C ASP A 289 21.18 9.50 -17.70
N GLY A 290 21.57 8.64 -18.63
CA GLY A 290 22.96 8.35 -18.96
C GLY A 290 23.65 7.34 -18.04
N TYR A 291 22.99 6.85 -16.98
CA TYR A 291 23.52 5.81 -16.09
C TYR A 291 22.94 4.44 -16.43
N LEU A 292 21.65 4.38 -16.71
CA LEU A 292 20.95 3.13 -17.02
C LEU A 292 21.42 2.56 -18.37
N THR A 293 21.74 1.27 -18.38
CA THR A 293 22.15 0.55 -19.60
C THR A 293 20.94 0.14 -20.42
N LEU A 294 21.12 -0.07 -21.72
CA LEU A 294 20.05 -0.52 -22.61
C LEU A 294 19.39 -1.83 -22.14
N GLU A 295 20.17 -2.77 -21.60
CA GLU A 295 19.64 -4.06 -21.13
C GLU A 295 18.67 -3.92 -19.95
N LYS A 296 18.85 -2.90 -19.11
CA LYS A 296 18.02 -2.64 -17.90
C LYS A 296 16.92 -1.62 -18.14
N LEU A 297 16.87 -1.00 -19.31
CA LEU A 297 15.95 0.11 -19.60
C LEU A 297 14.47 -0.31 -19.53
N SER A 298 14.16 -1.54 -19.93
CA SER A 298 12.80 -2.10 -19.89
C SER A 298 12.25 -2.24 -18.47
N GLU A 299 13.12 -2.28 -17.46
CA GLU A 299 12.71 -2.38 -16.06
C GLU A 299 12.03 -1.11 -15.53
N ARG A 300 12.23 0.04 -16.19
CA ARG A 300 11.61 1.32 -15.79
C ARG A 300 10.61 1.90 -16.80
N CYS A 301 10.61 1.40 -18.04
CA CYS A 301 9.76 1.95 -19.10
C CYS A 301 8.36 1.34 -19.17
N ALA A 302 8.05 0.34 -18.34
CA ALA A 302 6.80 -0.44 -18.37
C ALA A 302 6.49 -1.02 -19.77
N ALA A 303 7.52 -1.42 -20.49
CA ALA A 303 7.45 -2.05 -21.81
C ALA A 303 8.50 -3.16 -21.90
N ASP A 304 8.33 -4.08 -22.84
CA ASP A 304 9.32 -5.12 -23.12
C ASP A 304 10.60 -4.54 -23.72
N THR A 305 11.69 -5.30 -23.60
CA THR A 305 13.01 -4.92 -24.09
C THR A 305 13.01 -4.57 -25.58
N TYR A 306 12.28 -5.31 -26.42
CA TYR A 306 12.20 -5.00 -27.85
C TYR A 306 11.61 -3.61 -28.11
N THR A 307 10.45 -3.31 -27.53
CA THR A 307 9.77 -2.02 -27.73
C THR A 307 10.63 -0.86 -27.23
N CYS A 308 11.32 -1.03 -26.09
CA CYS A 308 12.27 -0.04 -25.58
C CYS A 308 13.40 0.24 -26.57
N LEU A 309 14.00 -0.79 -27.18
CA LEU A 309 15.10 -0.64 -28.12
C LEU A 309 14.67 0.02 -29.43
N ILE A 310 13.48 -0.30 -29.94
CA ILE A 310 12.91 0.36 -31.12
C ILE A 310 12.70 1.85 -30.83
N ALA A 311 12.15 2.18 -29.66
CA ALA A 311 11.94 3.56 -29.25
C ALA A 311 13.27 4.33 -29.09
N VAL A 312 14.30 3.73 -28.47
CA VAL A 312 15.65 4.31 -28.40
C VAL A 312 16.23 4.57 -29.80
N ARG A 313 16.12 3.60 -30.71
CA ARG A 313 16.58 3.76 -32.09
C ARG A 313 15.88 4.93 -32.78
N GLU A 314 14.57 5.06 -32.61
CA GLU A 314 13.80 6.17 -33.20
C GLU A 314 14.27 7.53 -32.63
N LEU A 315 14.39 7.64 -31.31
CA LEU A 315 14.85 8.86 -30.65
C LEU A 315 16.30 9.22 -31.06
N GLN A 316 17.17 8.22 -31.23
CA GLN A 316 18.53 8.43 -31.71
C GLN A 316 18.54 8.94 -33.16
N ASN A 317 17.74 8.34 -34.05
CA ASN A 317 17.64 8.76 -35.45
C ASN A 317 17.09 10.18 -35.60
N ARG A 318 16.23 10.61 -34.66
CA ARG A 318 15.74 12.00 -34.56
C ARG A 318 16.76 12.98 -33.96
N GLY A 319 17.87 12.48 -33.43
CA GLY A 319 18.92 13.29 -32.81
C GLY A 319 18.55 13.91 -31.45
N VAL A 320 17.46 13.45 -30.82
CA VAL A 320 17.02 13.94 -29.49
C VAL A 320 17.74 13.23 -28.33
N ILE A 321 18.36 12.09 -28.63
CA ILE A 321 19.25 11.37 -27.71
C ILE A 321 20.52 10.98 -28.45
N SER A 322 21.60 10.77 -27.70
CA SER A 322 22.88 10.33 -28.25
C SER A 322 23.48 9.23 -27.37
N PRO A 323 24.19 8.26 -27.97
CA PRO A 323 25.00 7.34 -27.19
C PRO A 323 26.08 8.11 -26.43
N ILE A 324 26.35 7.70 -25.21
CA ILE A 324 27.48 8.23 -24.43
C ILE A 324 28.74 7.56 -24.96
N ASN A 325 29.49 8.27 -25.81
CA ASN A 325 30.77 7.81 -26.35
C ASN A 325 31.91 7.79 -25.30
N LYS A 326 31.65 8.25 -24.07
CA LYS A 326 32.63 8.29 -22.97
C LYS A 326 32.58 6.99 -22.17
N ARG A 327 33.65 6.70 -21.43
CA ARG A 327 33.64 5.71 -20.32
C ARG A 327 32.40 5.97 -19.44
N THR A 328 31.87 4.89 -18.85
CA THR A 328 30.73 4.89 -17.90
C THR A 328 30.69 6.16 -17.03
N PRO A 329 29.51 6.73 -16.70
CA PRO A 329 29.42 7.89 -15.81
C PRO A 329 29.94 7.60 -14.39
N LEU A 330 30.16 6.32 -14.08
CA LEU A 330 30.89 5.85 -12.91
C LEU A 330 32.37 6.18 -13.10
N HIS A 331 33.01 6.79 -12.11
CA HIS A 331 34.38 7.28 -12.29
C HIS A 331 35.44 6.17 -12.25
N CYS A 332 35.10 4.96 -11.76
CA CYS A 332 35.91 3.74 -11.78
C CYS A 332 37.36 4.00 -11.34
N ASN A 333 37.53 4.68 -10.20
CA ASN A 333 38.85 5.12 -9.72
C ASN A 333 39.68 3.97 -9.14
N GLY A 334 39.12 2.77 -8.96
CA GLY A 334 39.80 1.63 -8.35
C GLY A 334 40.16 1.84 -6.88
N SER A 335 39.57 2.83 -6.19
CA SER A 335 39.85 3.11 -4.78
C SER A 335 38.57 3.29 -3.97
N LEU A 336 38.43 2.52 -2.88
CA LEU A 336 37.29 2.64 -1.97
C LEU A 336 37.22 4.03 -1.35
N GLY A 337 35.99 4.51 -1.16
CA GLY A 337 35.72 5.77 -0.48
C GLY A 337 36.16 5.76 0.98
N ASN A 338 36.23 6.94 1.57
CA ASN A 338 36.43 7.06 3.01
C ASN A 338 35.21 6.47 3.75
N PRO A 339 35.42 5.69 4.83
CA PRO A 339 34.31 5.17 5.60
C PRO A 339 33.40 6.29 6.13
N ILE A 340 32.09 6.05 6.08
CA ILE A 340 31.09 7.01 6.52
C ILE A 340 31.07 7.01 8.05
N THR A 341 31.29 8.18 8.64
CA THR A 341 31.25 8.35 10.09
C THR A 341 29.80 8.39 10.55
N SER A 342 29.43 7.44 11.41
CA SER A 342 28.11 7.43 12.05
C SER A 342 28.05 8.41 13.20
N HIS A 343 26.97 9.15 13.31
CA HIS A 343 26.71 10.06 14.41
C HIS A 343 25.55 9.53 15.24
N THR A 344 25.79 9.36 16.54
CA THR A 344 24.81 8.80 17.50
C THR A 344 24.36 9.83 18.54
N ASP A 345 24.97 11.00 18.50
CA ASP A 345 24.83 12.15 19.38
C ASP A 345 23.78 13.16 18.90
N PHE A 346 23.14 12.92 17.76
CA PHE A 346 22.07 13.78 17.27
C PHE A 346 20.78 13.61 18.06
N GLU A 347 20.27 14.71 18.60
CA GLU A 347 18.87 14.83 18.98
C GLU A 347 18.03 14.96 17.70
N VAL A 348 17.08 14.04 17.50
CA VAL A 348 16.10 14.08 16.42
C VAL A 348 14.72 14.34 17.00
N HIS A 349 14.10 15.43 16.55
CA HIS A 349 12.75 15.85 16.93
C HIS A 349 11.79 15.56 15.79
N ASN A 350 10.54 15.26 16.14
CA ASN A 350 9.48 15.06 15.15
C ASN A 350 9.44 16.25 14.18
N TRP A 351 9.35 15.93 12.89
CA TRP A 351 9.40 16.86 11.76
C TRP A 351 10.76 17.48 11.44
N ASP A 352 11.86 17.00 12.04
CA ASP A 352 13.20 17.36 11.59
C ASP A 352 13.41 16.94 10.13
N ASN A 353 14.04 17.81 9.35
CA ASN A 353 14.38 17.53 7.95
C ASN A 353 15.41 16.41 7.88
N LEU A 354 15.07 15.36 7.14
CA LEU A 354 15.93 14.23 6.83
C LEU A 354 16.21 14.16 5.33
N GLN A 355 17.37 13.62 5.00
CA GLN A 355 17.75 13.31 3.65
C GLN A 355 18.07 11.82 3.55
N ALA A 356 17.68 11.18 2.46
CA ALA A 356 18.18 9.86 2.12
C ALA A 356 19.17 9.98 0.97
N PHE A 357 20.29 9.26 1.09
CA PHE A 357 21.25 9.12 0.01
C PHE A 357 21.43 7.64 -0.31
N TYR A 358 21.29 7.29 -1.59
CA TYR A 358 21.49 5.92 -2.06
C TYR A 358 21.98 5.88 -3.51
N LEU A 359 22.46 4.71 -3.91
CA LEU A 359 22.70 4.40 -5.31
C LEU A 359 21.50 3.62 -5.85
N ASP A 360 20.96 4.06 -6.99
CA ASP A 360 19.90 3.33 -7.67
C ASP A 360 20.31 1.87 -7.94
N PRO A 361 19.57 0.86 -7.46
CA PRO A 361 19.95 -0.55 -7.66
C PRO A 361 20.11 -0.97 -9.13
N LEU A 362 19.43 -0.29 -10.06
CA LEU A 362 19.49 -0.60 -11.49
C LEU A 362 20.65 0.10 -12.20
N SER A 363 20.75 1.42 -12.06
CA SER A 363 21.70 2.26 -12.80
C SER A 363 22.98 2.62 -12.02
N ALA A 364 23.00 2.36 -10.71
CA ALA A 364 24.00 2.85 -9.75
C ALA A 364 24.11 4.38 -9.68
N LYS A 365 23.12 5.13 -10.17
CA LYS A 365 23.08 6.59 -10.09
C LYS A 365 22.94 7.05 -8.63
N PRO A 366 23.73 8.03 -8.17
CA PRO A 366 23.51 8.70 -6.89
C PRO A 366 22.16 9.42 -6.85
N ILE A 367 21.36 9.18 -5.82
CA ILE A 367 20.05 9.80 -5.63
C ILE A 367 19.96 10.40 -4.22
N TRP A 368 19.52 11.66 -4.19
CA TRP A 368 19.13 12.36 -2.98
C TRP A 368 17.60 12.47 -2.91
N LEU A 369 17.04 12.06 -1.79
CA LEU A 369 15.63 12.28 -1.46
C LEU A 369 15.53 13.06 -0.15
N GLN A 370 14.44 13.79 0.01
CA GLN A 370 14.16 14.57 1.21
C GLN A 370 12.83 14.12 1.82
N GLY A 371 12.71 14.31 3.11
CA GLY A 371 11.52 14.02 3.90
C GLY A 371 11.79 14.39 5.34
N ASN A 372 10.95 13.92 6.24
CA ASN A 372 10.98 14.35 7.63
C ASN A 372 11.09 13.13 8.56
N TYR A 373 11.70 13.34 9.72
CA TYR A 373 11.64 12.41 10.83
C TYR A 373 10.22 12.42 11.41
N PHE A 374 9.65 11.24 11.67
CA PHE A 374 8.27 11.12 12.13
C PHE A 374 8.15 10.69 13.60
N GLY A 375 9.06 9.84 14.09
CA GLY A 375 9.04 9.34 15.47
C GLY A 375 9.66 7.96 15.59
N SER A 376 9.41 7.27 16.71
CA SER A 376 9.78 5.86 16.87
C SER A 376 8.67 4.94 16.37
N ALA A 377 9.04 3.82 15.73
CA ALA A 377 8.09 2.82 15.25
C ALA A 377 7.43 2.03 16.41
N SER A 378 8.11 1.92 17.56
CA SER A 378 7.60 1.22 18.72
C SER A 378 8.30 1.71 20.00
N ALA A 379 7.51 1.99 21.04
CA ALA A 379 8.05 2.34 22.36
C ALA A 379 8.92 1.23 22.98
N VAL A 380 8.72 -0.03 22.57
CA VAL A 380 9.51 -1.18 23.04
C VAL A 380 10.87 -1.26 22.33
N GLN A 381 10.97 -0.70 21.13
CA GLN A 381 12.15 -0.75 20.28
C GLN A 381 12.51 0.65 19.79
N PRO A 382 13.05 1.51 20.68
CA PRO A 382 13.28 2.92 20.39
C PRO A 382 14.33 3.17 19.30
N LYS A 383 15.09 2.14 18.91
CA LYS A 383 16.08 2.22 17.82
C LYS A 383 15.47 1.97 16.43
N ASN A 384 14.24 1.48 16.36
CA ASN A 384 13.49 1.43 15.11
C ASN A 384 12.65 2.71 14.98
N MET A 385 12.95 3.49 13.94
CA MET A 385 12.49 4.85 13.76
C MET A 385 11.69 5.01 12.47
N LEU A 386 10.83 6.02 12.43
CA LEU A 386 9.96 6.34 11.31
C LEU A 386 10.39 7.63 10.62
N HIS A 387 10.31 7.63 9.29
CA HIS A 387 10.57 8.79 8.45
C HIS A 387 9.61 8.83 7.25
N THR A 388 9.50 9.98 6.58
CA THR A 388 8.62 10.17 5.40
C THR A 388 9.38 10.21 4.07
N VAL A 389 10.68 9.86 4.08
CA VAL A 389 11.49 9.83 2.85
C VAL A 389 11.11 8.60 2.01
N ASN A 390 10.58 8.83 0.80
CA ASN A 390 10.08 7.78 -0.10
C ASN A 390 11.21 7.03 -0.82
N VAL A 391 11.99 6.25 -0.06
CA VAL A 391 13.05 5.40 -0.60
C VAL A 391 12.43 4.13 -1.21
N PRO A 392 12.83 3.71 -2.42
CA PRO A 392 12.39 2.45 -3.02
C PRO A 392 12.72 1.23 -2.14
N VAL A 393 11.89 0.19 -2.19
CA VAL A 393 12.07 -1.02 -1.37
C VAL A 393 13.36 -1.78 -1.71
N GLU A 394 13.76 -1.72 -2.98
CA GLU A 394 15.01 -2.29 -3.50
C GLU A 394 16.22 -1.53 -2.97
N ALA A 395 16.04 -0.27 -2.56
CA ALA A 395 17.06 0.55 -1.92
C ALA A 395 17.10 0.35 -0.39
N ALA A 396 16.64 -0.79 0.13
CA ALA A 396 16.88 -1.20 1.52
C ALA A 396 18.39 -1.19 1.83
N GLY A 397 18.76 -0.52 2.92
CA GLY A 397 20.15 -0.20 3.25
C GLY A 397 20.62 1.19 2.82
N ALA A 398 19.71 2.06 2.33
CA ALA A 398 20.01 3.46 2.03
C ALA A 398 20.44 4.23 3.28
N LEU A 399 21.28 5.25 3.11
CA LEU A 399 21.70 6.13 4.19
C LEU A 399 20.55 7.07 4.55
N ILE A 400 20.26 7.21 5.84
CA ILE A 400 19.43 8.28 6.38
C ILE A 400 20.33 9.29 7.07
N LEU A 401 20.22 10.53 6.62
CA LEU A 401 21.11 11.64 6.96
C LEU A 401 20.31 12.78 7.59
N LYS A 402 20.90 13.42 8.60
CA LYS A 402 20.48 14.74 9.11
C LYS A 402 21.67 15.68 8.95
N ASP A 403 21.46 16.83 8.33
CA ASP A 403 22.52 17.80 8.02
C ASP A 403 23.74 17.14 7.32
N TYR A 404 23.47 16.27 6.35
CA TYR A 404 24.47 15.47 5.61
C TYR A 404 25.29 14.48 6.46
N LYS A 405 24.90 14.23 7.72
CA LYS A 405 25.56 13.29 8.62
C LYS A 405 24.70 12.05 8.82
N LEU A 406 25.35 10.89 8.82
CA LEU A 406 24.68 9.60 8.94
C LEU A 406 24.10 9.40 10.34
N ILE A 407 22.78 9.25 10.41
CA ILE A 407 22.03 8.98 11.64
C ILE A 407 21.34 7.62 11.63
N GLY A 408 21.14 7.00 10.47
CA GLY A 408 20.53 5.67 10.41
C GLY A 408 20.54 5.00 9.04
N LEU A 409 19.96 3.80 9.02
CA LEU A 409 19.90 2.91 7.86
C LEU A 409 18.45 2.63 7.49
N HIS A 410 18.04 2.96 6.25
CA HIS A 410 16.70 2.65 5.76
C HIS A 410 16.46 1.14 5.68
N SER A 411 15.33 0.67 6.22
CA SER A 411 14.99 -0.75 6.26
C SER A 411 13.85 -1.11 5.30
N GLY A 412 12.87 -0.23 5.12
CA GLY A 412 11.75 -0.47 4.21
C GLY A 412 10.47 0.27 4.59
N PRO A 413 9.34 -0.03 3.96
CA PRO A 413 8.05 0.59 4.29
C PRO A 413 7.59 0.17 5.69
N GLN A 414 6.85 1.05 6.38
CA GLN A 414 6.28 0.68 7.66
C GLN A 414 5.20 -0.40 7.49
N THR A 415 5.38 -1.51 8.20
CA THR A 415 4.34 -2.52 8.40
C THR A 415 3.47 -2.11 9.59
N VAL A 416 2.22 -1.75 9.34
CA VAL A 416 1.25 -1.44 10.40
C VAL A 416 0.84 -2.77 11.05
N LYS A 417 1.10 -2.91 12.35
CA LYS A 417 0.66 -4.09 13.10
C LYS A 417 -0.86 -4.01 13.34
N ALA A 418 -1.54 -5.15 13.33
CA ALA A 418 -2.95 -5.23 13.66
C ALA A 418 -3.24 -4.52 15.00
N GLY A 419 -4.27 -3.67 15.02
CA GLY A 419 -4.63 -2.86 16.18
C GLY A 419 -3.82 -1.57 16.40
N GLN A 420 -2.82 -1.27 15.58
CA GLN A 420 -2.18 0.05 15.57
C GLN A 420 -2.81 0.94 14.50
N ALA A 421 -3.19 2.16 14.87
CA ALA A 421 -3.60 3.16 13.89
C ALA A 421 -2.43 3.42 12.91
N ALA A 422 -2.73 3.38 11.62
CA ALA A 422 -1.76 3.76 10.61
C ALA A 422 -1.35 5.23 10.83
N PRO A 423 -0.08 5.60 10.61
CA PRO A 423 0.31 6.98 10.67
C PRO A 423 -0.48 7.82 9.64
N PRO A 424 -0.75 9.11 9.92
CA PRO A 424 -1.49 10.00 9.02
C PRO A 424 -0.77 10.25 7.68
N VAL A 425 0.50 9.84 7.57
CA VAL A 425 1.30 9.93 6.36
C VAL A 425 1.96 8.59 6.09
N LYS A 426 2.21 8.28 4.81
CA LYS A 426 2.99 7.09 4.45
C LYS A 426 4.39 7.22 5.07
N CYS A 427 4.73 6.26 5.92
CA CYS A 427 5.99 6.22 6.64
C CYS A 427 6.83 5.01 6.22
N TRP A 428 8.13 5.19 6.38
CA TRP A 428 9.16 4.19 6.20
C TRP A 428 9.94 4.01 7.50
N GLN A 429 10.51 2.83 7.68
CA GLN A 429 11.31 2.47 8.83
C GLN A 429 12.80 2.63 8.52
N PHE A 430 13.54 3.11 9.53
CA PHE A 430 14.99 3.10 9.52
C PHE A 430 15.55 2.72 10.89
N MET A 431 16.69 2.04 10.89
CA MET A 431 17.42 1.67 12.09
C MET A 431 18.39 2.79 12.50
N TRP A 432 18.26 3.27 13.74
CA TRP A 432 19.17 4.26 14.32
C TRP A 432 20.60 3.72 14.43
N MET A 433 21.60 4.53 14.10
CA MET A 433 23.02 4.09 14.13
C MET A 433 23.50 3.69 15.52
N GLY A 434 22.84 4.15 16.60
CA GLY A 434 23.12 3.67 17.96
C GLY A 434 22.87 2.17 18.16
N ALA A 435 22.16 1.48 17.25
CA ALA A 435 22.03 0.02 17.26
C ALA A 435 23.35 -0.69 16.89
N LEU A 436 24.23 -0.04 16.11
CA LEU A 436 25.52 -0.60 15.73
C LEU A 436 26.44 -0.81 16.95
N LEU A 437 26.30 0.02 17.98
CA LEU A 437 27.07 -0.10 19.23
C LEU A 437 26.74 -1.42 19.96
N ASP A 438 25.49 -1.84 19.96
CA ASP A 438 25.03 -3.09 20.59
C ASP A 438 25.61 -4.33 19.89
N MET A 439 25.93 -4.22 18.60
CA MET A 439 26.57 -5.28 17.82
C MET A 439 28.08 -5.37 18.10
N SER A 440 28.72 -4.27 18.51
CA SER A 440 30.18 -4.19 18.70
C SER A 440 30.70 -4.79 20.01
N THR A 441 29.83 -4.95 21.02
CA THR A 441 30.19 -5.36 22.39
C THR A 441 30.46 -6.85 22.55
N LYS A 442 29.99 -7.70 21.63
CA LYS A 442 30.43 -9.10 21.53
C LYS A 442 31.51 -9.18 20.46
N LYS A 443 32.73 -9.61 20.86
CA LYS A 443 33.75 -10.07 19.90
C LYS A 443 33.06 -10.99 18.89
N LEU A 444 32.96 -10.57 17.63
CA LEU A 444 32.76 -11.48 16.52
C LEU A 444 33.78 -12.60 16.73
N ARG A 445 33.33 -13.82 17.05
CA ARG A 445 34.22 -14.98 17.13
C ARG A 445 34.82 -15.12 15.74
N SER A 446 36.08 -14.74 15.59
CA SER A 446 36.87 -14.99 14.41
C SER A 446 36.91 -16.49 14.19
N ALA A 447 36.63 -16.92 12.95
CA ALA A 447 36.61 -18.32 12.51
C ALA A 447 37.99 -19.01 12.51
N THR A 448 38.90 -18.63 13.42
CA THR A 448 40.25 -19.16 13.54
C THR A 448 40.39 -20.34 14.52
N GLU A 449 39.30 -20.78 15.16
CA GLU A 449 39.28 -21.97 16.03
C GLU A 449 38.46 -23.14 15.44
N ALA A 450 38.15 -23.10 14.14
CA ALA A 450 37.28 -24.06 13.47
C ALA A 450 37.98 -25.08 12.55
N ASP A 451 39.29 -25.30 12.69
CA ASP A 451 40.05 -26.31 11.92
C ASP A 451 39.73 -27.78 12.30
N SER A 452 38.61 -28.02 13.00
CA SER A 452 38.14 -29.38 13.33
C SER A 452 36.62 -29.57 13.14
N ALA A 453 35.95 -28.67 12.40
CA ALA A 453 34.50 -28.70 12.21
C ALA A 453 34.06 -28.58 10.73
N GLU A 454 34.92 -28.92 9.77
CA GLU A 454 34.59 -28.81 8.34
C GLU A 454 33.57 -29.84 7.82
N GLU A 455 33.18 -30.85 8.59
CA GLU A 455 32.18 -31.86 8.17
C GLU A 455 30.76 -31.66 8.73
N ALA A 456 30.50 -30.68 9.60
CA ALA A 456 29.21 -30.57 10.31
C ALA A 456 28.34 -29.35 9.94
N GLY A 457 28.79 -28.47 9.03
CA GLY A 457 28.22 -27.14 8.85
C GLY A 457 26.78 -27.08 8.34
N LEU A 458 26.36 -28.00 7.46
CA LEU A 458 25.10 -27.83 6.72
C LEU A 458 23.95 -28.75 7.19
N GLY A 459 24.25 -29.82 7.93
CA GLY A 459 23.25 -30.70 8.58
C GLY A 459 22.55 -30.09 9.81
N LEU A 460 23.07 -28.98 10.33
CA LEU A 460 22.55 -28.28 11.50
C LEU A 460 21.39 -27.32 11.22
N LEU A 461 21.21 -26.91 9.95
CA LEU A 461 20.11 -26.03 9.51
C LEU A 461 18.73 -26.68 9.69
N ARG A 462 18.64 -28.02 9.59
CA ARG A 462 17.39 -28.77 9.80
C ARG A 462 17.20 -29.27 11.23
N SER A 463 18.26 -29.68 11.92
CA SER A 463 18.16 -30.38 13.21
C SER A 463 17.95 -29.45 14.42
N LYS A 464 18.29 -28.16 14.32
CA LYS A 464 17.99 -27.17 15.37
C LYS A 464 16.57 -26.59 15.30
N LEU A 465 15.78 -26.92 14.27
CA LEU A 465 14.45 -26.34 14.02
C LEU A 465 13.32 -26.96 14.86
N ASP A 466 13.51 -28.15 15.43
CA ASP A 466 12.42 -28.88 16.12
C ASP A 466 12.41 -28.73 17.65
N SER A 467 13.40 -28.05 18.27
CA SER A 467 13.64 -28.20 19.72
C SER A 467 13.51 -26.95 20.60
N GLU A 468 13.07 -25.79 20.12
CA GLU A 468 12.90 -24.60 20.98
C GLU A 468 11.52 -23.94 20.85
N ALA A 469 10.59 -24.43 21.67
CA ALA A 469 9.42 -23.66 22.11
C ALA A 469 9.60 -23.35 23.60
N VAL A 470 9.90 -22.09 23.96
CA VAL A 470 10.05 -21.65 25.35
C VAL A 470 8.98 -20.61 25.68
N THR A 471 8.28 -20.88 26.79
CA THR A 471 7.31 -20.06 27.52
C THR A 471 7.77 -18.62 27.79
N PRO A 472 6.88 -17.60 27.71
CA PRO A 472 7.23 -16.22 28.05
C PRO A 472 7.27 -15.98 29.57
N PRO A 473 8.15 -15.10 30.08
CA PRO A 473 8.14 -14.68 31.48
C PRO A 473 7.06 -13.62 31.74
N ALA A 474 6.36 -13.77 32.86
CA ALA A 474 5.37 -12.83 33.36
C ALA A 474 6.04 -11.69 34.15
N THR A 475 5.70 -10.43 33.80
CA THR A 475 5.24 -9.31 34.66
C THR A 475 5.41 -7.99 33.89
N THR A 476 4.35 -7.54 33.23
CA THR A 476 4.25 -6.19 32.63
C THR A 476 3.36 -5.33 33.51
N THR A 477 3.92 -4.32 34.17
CA THR A 477 3.16 -3.14 34.59
C THR A 477 2.60 -2.48 33.33
N GLU A 478 1.27 -2.39 33.20
CA GLU A 478 0.60 -1.73 32.08
C GLU A 478 1.04 -0.26 32.00
N ARG A 479 1.54 0.15 30.82
CA ARG A 479 2.00 1.52 30.55
C ARG A 479 0.94 2.22 29.71
N ILE A 480 0.51 3.41 30.13
CA ILE A 480 -0.56 4.17 29.47
C ILE A 480 0.07 5.08 28.39
N ILE A 481 -0.43 5.02 27.16
CA ILE A 481 0.06 5.85 26.04
C ILE A 481 -0.89 7.04 25.87
N CYS A 482 -0.35 8.26 25.83
CA CYS A 482 -1.15 9.45 25.56
C CYS A 482 -1.70 9.42 24.13
N PRO A 483 -3.02 9.54 23.91
CA PRO A 483 -3.61 9.45 22.57
C PRO A 483 -3.27 10.66 21.68
N VAL A 484 -2.86 11.78 22.27
CA VAL A 484 -2.54 13.03 21.54
C VAL A 484 -1.08 13.10 21.08
N CYS A 485 -0.12 12.68 21.91
CA CYS A 485 1.31 12.82 21.61
C CYS A 485 2.11 11.52 21.71
N PHE A 486 1.45 10.39 21.97
CA PHE A 486 2.02 9.05 22.03
C PHE A 486 3.14 8.85 23.07
N SER A 487 3.31 9.78 24.01
CA SER A 487 4.28 9.62 25.10
C SER A 487 3.76 8.68 26.19
N THR A 488 4.70 8.02 26.86
CA THR A 488 4.39 7.04 27.91
C THR A 488 4.11 7.76 29.24
N ASN A 489 2.98 7.44 29.86
CA ASN A 489 2.57 7.97 31.15
C ASN A 489 2.40 6.83 32.17
N HIS A 490 2.70 7.15 33.43
CA HIS A 490 2.61 6.19 34.53
C HIS A 490 1.20 6.11 35.13
N ASP A 491 0.40 7.17 35.01
CA ASP A 491 -0.95 7.27 35.59
C ASP A 491 -1.94 7.90 34.58
N TYR A 492 -3.23 7.58 34.75
CA TYR A 492 -4.32 8.30 34.10
C TYR A 492 -4.41 9.73 34.66
N GLY A 493 -4.58 10.73 33.79
CA GLY A 493 -4.47 12.14 34.15
C GLY A 493 -3.82 12.98 33.05
N LYS A 494 -3.28 14.16 33.39
CA LYS A 494 -2.58 15.01 32.40
C LYS A 494 -1.29 14.34 31.95
N CYS A 495 -1.14 14.18 30.64
CA CYS A 495 0.06 13.69 29.99
C CYS A 495 1.28 14.53 30.41
N ALA A 496 2.35 13.88 30.83
CA ALA A 496 3.59 14.51 31.28
C ALA A 496 4.32 15.28 30.15
N SER A 497 4.06 14.95 28.87
CA SER A 497 4.69 15.60 27.72
C SER A 497 3.84 16.71 27.09
N CYS A 498 2.54 16.47 26.87
CA CYS A 498 1.69 17.43 26.15
C CYS A 498 0.54 18.02 26.98
N GLY A 499 0.36 17.56 28.24
CA GLY A 499 -0.70 18.04 29.13
C GLY A 499 -2.11 17.55 28.83
N ALA A 500 -2.32 16.77 27.75
CA ALA A 500 -3.63 16.21 27.39
C ALA A 500 -4.14 15.25 28.48
N LEU A 501 -5.44 15.30 28.79
CA LEU A 501 -6.04 14.45 29.83
C LEU A 501 -6.26 13.02 29.29
N ILE A 502 -5.74 12.02 30.01
CA ILE A 502 -5.86 10.60 29.69
C ILE A 502 -6.88 9.97 30.65
N GLU A 503 -8.05 9.57 30.13
CA GLU A 503 -9.14 9.00 30.93
C GLU A 503 -8.97 7.49 31.15
N ALA A 504 -9.35 7.00 32.34
CA ALA A 504 -9.34 5.58 32.67
C ALA A 504 -10.58 4.86 32.11
N PRO A 505 -10.46 3.61 31.63
CA PRO A 505 -11.60 2.85 31.17
C PRO A 505 -12.57 2.51 32.33
N PRO A 506 -13.90 2.47 32.10
CA PRO A 506 -14.87 2.10 33.12
C PRO A 506 -14.72 0.62 33.55
N PRO A 507 -14.95 0.29 34.84
CA PRO A 507 -14.75 -1.06 35.35
C PRO A 507 -15.76 -2.05 34.77
N GLY A 508 -15.26 -3.15 34.19
CA GLY A 508 -16.06 -4.29 33.75
C GLY A 508 -16.47 -5.23 34.91
N PRO A 509 -17.49 -6.09 34.72
CA PRO A 509 -17.98 -6.99 35.77
C PRO A 509 -17.02 -8.16 36.07
N ASP A 510 -16.84 -8.44 37.37
CA ASP A 510 -15.97 -9.48 37.93
C ASP A 510 -16.30 -10.92 37.45
N THR A 511 -15.29 -11.66 36.98
CA THR A 511 -15.42 -13.05 36.48
C THR A 511 -14.63 -14.09 37.31
N SER A 512 -14.67 -13.98 38.65
CA SER A 512 -13.89 -14.85 39.55
C SER A 512 -14.51 -16.23 39.87
N THR A 513 -15.64 -16.64 39.29
CA THR A 513 -16.39 -17.83 39.76
C THR A 513 -16.26 -19.13 38.93
N VAL A 514 -15.62 -19.11 37.75
CA VAL A 514 -15.62 -20.29 36.84
C VAL A 514 -14.39 -21.19 37.01
N LYS A 515 -13.24 -20.67 37.45
CA LYS A 515 -11.99 -21.45 37.57
C LYS A 515 -11.99 -22.47 38.73
N GLY A 516 -12.73 -22.21 39.82
CA GLY A 516 -12.72 -23.05 41.03
C GLY A 516 -13.51 -24.37 40.92
N LYS A 517 -14.48 -24.48 40.00
CA LYS A 517 -15.35 -25.67 39.90
C LYS A 517 -14.74 -26.79 39.04
N ALA A 518 -13.88 -26.45 38.07
CA ALA A 518 -13.23 -27.43 37.20
C ALA A 518 -12.12 -28.21 37.92
N GLU A 519 -11.33 -27.56 38.78
CA GLU A 519 -10.25 -28.22 39.53
C GLU A 519 -10.76 -29.23 40.58
N HIS A 520 -11.96 -28.98 41.13
CA HIS A 520 -12.54 -29.86 42.15
C HIS A 520 -13.17 -31.14 41.58
N ALA A 521 -13.55 -31.13 40.28
CA ALA A 521 -14.07 -32.30 39.58
C ALA A 521 -12.93 -33.26 39.17
N VAL A 522 -11.80 -32.72 38.71
CA VAL A 522 -10.62 -33.51 38.31
C VAL A 522 -9.97 -34.21 39.51
N LYS A 523 -9.88 -33.55 40.67
CA LYS A 523 -9.37 -34.16 41.92
C LYS A 523 -10.27 -35.28 42.46
N LYS A 524 -11.59 -35.20 42.27
CA LYS A 524 -12.54 -36.26 42.71
C LYS A 524 -12.49 -37.52 41.85
N VAL A 525 -12.12 -37.41 40.58
CA VAL A 525 -11.97 -38.57 39.67
C VAL A 525 -10.62 -39.27 39.91
N GLN A 526 -9.55 -38.51 40.17
CA GLN A 526 -8.23 -39.09 40.51
C GLN A 526 -8.22 -39.89 41.82
N ALA A 527 -8.97 -39.45 42.84
CA ALA A 527 -9.04 -40.13 44.13
C ALA A 527 -9.84 -41.45 44.10
N LYS A 528 -10.66 -41.68 43.07
CA LYS A 528 -11.54 -42.87 42.99
C LYS A 528 -11.00 -44.01 42.12
N THR A 529 -10.00 -43.77 41.27
CA THR A 529 -9.56 -44.79 40.28
C THR A 529 -8.08 -45.15 40.35
N GLY A 530 -7.26 -44.46 41.16
CA GLY A 530 -5.88 -44.88 41.47
C GLY A 530 -4.92 -44.99 40.27
N LEU A 531 -5.27 -44.43 39.11
CA LEU A 531 -4.48 -44.53 37.88
C LEU A 531 -3.50 -43.35 37.73
N THR A 532 -2.28 -43.64 37.28
CA THR A 532 -1.25 -42.63 37.03
C THR A 532 -1.46 -41.92 35.68
N LYS A 533 -1.01 -40.66 35.57
CA LYS A 533 -1.23 -39.77 34.40
C LYS A 533 -0.87 -40.39 33.04
N LYS A 534 0.07 -41.34 32.98
CA LYS A 534 0.48 -41.99 31.73
C LYS A 534 -0.51 -43.04 31.22
N GLN A 535 -1.31 -43.66 32.10
CA GLN A 535 -2.27 -44.70 31.71
C GLN A 535 -3.60 -44.12 31.21
N LEU A 536 -3.96 -42.90 31.64
CA LEU A 536 -5.20 -42.23 31.22
C LEU A 536 -5.13 -41.72 29.77
N ILE A 537 -3.94 -41.37 29.30
CA ILE A 537 -3.69 -40.86 27.94
C ILE A 537 -3.74 -42.00 26.91
N ILE A 538 -3.33 -43.21 27.28
CA ILE A 538 -3.35 -44.40 26.39
C ILE A 538 -4.76 -45.01 26.31
N ALA A 539 -5.56 -44.93 27.38
CA ALA A 539 -6.94 -45.43 27.36
C ALA A 539 -7.89 -44.53 26.53
N ALA A 540 -7.65 -43.21 26.51
CA ALA A 540 -8.45 -42.25 25.76
C ALA A 540 -8.27 -42.36 24.23
N SER A 541 -7.09 -42.77 23.76
CA SER A 541 -6.81 -42.88 22.33
C SER A 541 -7.33 -44.18 21.68
N ILE A 542 -7.65 -45.21 22.47
CA ILE A 542 -8.08 -46.52 21.95
C ILE A 542 -9.60 -46.73 22.08
N LEU A 543 -10.24 -46.18 23.11
CA LEU A 543 -11.67 -46.44 23.39
C LEU A 543 -12.64 -45.41 22.79
N GLY A 544 -12.18 -44.21 22.43
CA GLY A 544 -13.00 -43.17 21.80
C GLY A 544 -13.61 -43.56 20.45
N PRO A 545 -12.88 -44.21 19.53
CA PRO A 545 -13.42 -44.57 18.21
C PRO A 545 -14.44 -45.72 18.24
N LEU A 546 -14.34 -46.62 19.22
CA LEU A 546 -15.18 -47.83 19.32
C LEU A 546 -16.58 -47.55 19.89
N PHE A 547 -16.73 -46.50 20.70
CA PHE A 547 -18.03 -46.08 21.24
C PHE A 547 -18.85 -45.26 20.22
N LEU A 548 -18.19 -44.59 19.27
CA LEU A 548 -18.86 -43.83 18.21
C LEU A 548 -19.40 -44.75 17.10
N MET A 549 -18.69 -45.84 16.79
CA MET A 549 -19.11 -46.84 15.79
C MET A 549 -20.33 -47.68 16.25
N THR A 550 -20.54 -47.83 17.56
CA THR A 550 -21.68 -48.60 18.09
C THR A 550 -22.98 -47.81 18.17
N LEU A 551 -22.92 -46.47 18.16
CA LEU A 551 -24.11 -45.59 18.14
C LEU A 551 -24.69 -45.36 16.75
N LEU A 552 -23.95 -45.66 15.66
CA LEU A 552 -24.38 -45.46 14.27
C LEU A 552 -25.02 -46.71 13.63
N MET A 553 -25.20 -47.81 14.37
CA MET A 553 -25.66 -49.12 13.86
C MET A 553 -27.03 -49.57 14.40
N LEU A 554 -27.92 -48.64 14.80
CA LEU A 554 -29.30 -48.99 15.19
C LEU A 554 -30.29 -48.81 14.02
N PRO A 555 -31.13 -49.81 13.71
CA PRO A 555 -32.01 -49.81 12.54
C PRO A 555 -33.29 -49.02 12.80
N LYS A 556 -33.73 -48.22 11.83
CA LYS A 556 -35.01 -47.47 11.86
C LYS A 556 -36.12 -48.27 11.14
N PRO A 557 -37.34 -48.37 11.68
CA PRO A 557 -38.44 -49.12 11.07
C PRO A 557 -39.19 -48.33 9.97
N ALA A 558 -39.75 -49.06 9.00
CA ALA A 558 -40.74 -48.61 7.99
C ALA A 558 -42.19 -48.76 8.53
N PRO A 559 -43.31 -48.46 7.82
CA PRO A 559 -43.59 -47.95 6.45
C PRO A 559 -44.62 -46.76 6.45
N VAL A 560 -45.14 -46.20 5.33
CA VAL A 560 -46.34 -46.61 4.54
C VAL A 560 -46.50 -45.71 3.29
N ALA A 561 -46.96 -46.28 2.17
CA ALA A 561 -47.46 -45.63 0.93
C ALA A 561 -48.83 -46.29 0.55
N PRO A 562 -49.55 -46.02 -0.57
CA PRO A 562 -49.78 -44.87 -1.49
C PRO A 562 -51.33 -44.65 -1.75
N PRO A 563 -51.85 -43.95 -2.80
CA PRO A 563 -51.91 -44.45 -4.21
C PRO A 563 -51.72 -43.37 -5.33
N THR A 564 -50.90 -43.55 -6.37
CA THR A 564 -51.12 -44.15 -7.72
C THR A 564 -52.20 -43.56 -8.65
N THR A 565 -51.76 -42.97 -9.78
CA THR A 565 -52.31 -43.15 -11.17
C THR A 565 -51.22 -42.75 -12.19
N THR A 566 -50.50 -43.68 -12.83
CA THR A 566 -50.68 -44.35 -14.16
C THR A 566 -50.33 -43.53 -15.42
N ALA A 567 -49.16 -43.88 -15.99
CA ALA A 567 -48.71 -43.99 -17.40
C ALA A 567 -49.02 -42.90 -18.46
N ALA A 568 -48.00 -42.42 -19.21
CA ALA A 568 -47.49 -43.06 -20.44
C ALA A 568 -46.47 -42.18 -21.21
N GLY A 569 -45.33 -42.78 -21.61
CA GLY A 569 -44.66 -42.61 -22.91
C GLY A 569 -43.95 -41.30 -23.28
N GLY A 570 -42.67 -41.38 -23.66
CA GLY A 570 -42.05 -40.41 -24.58
C GLY A 570 -40.57 -40.12 -24.35
N THR A 571 -39.72 -40.65 -25.21
CA THR A 571 -38.29 -40.35 -25.34
C THR A 571 -38.02 -38.89 -25.73
N GLY A 572 -37.11 -38.20 -25.03
CA GLY A 572 -36.52 -36.92 -25.45
C GLY A 572 -36.02 -36.10 -24.25
N GLY A 573 -34.71 -35.86 -24.16
CA GLY A 573 -34.08 -35.13 -23.07
C GLY A 573 -34.60 -33.69 -22.96
N ALA A 574 -35.18 -33.37 -21.81
CA ALA A 574 -35.65 -32.03 -21.45
C ALA A 574 -34.85 -31.51 -20.26
N ALA A 575 -34.47 -30.24 -20.35
CA ALA A 575 -33.84 -29.46 -19.27
C ALA A 575 -34.67 -29.53 -17.98
N ALA A 576 -33.98 -29.44 -16.84
CA ALA A 576 -34.60 -29.37 -15.53
C ALA A 576 -35.65 -28.25 -15.48
N PRO A 577 -36.81 -28.45 -14.83
CA PRO A 577 -37.85 -27.43 -14.73
C PRO A 577 -37.30 -26.20 -13.97
N PRO A 578 -37.64 -24.97 -14.38
CA PRO A 578 -37.28 -23.78 -13.61
C PRO A 578 -37.88 -23.88 -12.20
N PRO A 579 -37.15 -23.43 -11.16
CA PRO A 579 -37.67 -23.39 -9.79
C PRO A 579 -38.95 -22.55 -9.71
N PRO A 580 -39.83 -22.81 -8.71
CA PRO A 580 -41.07 -22.06 -8.54
C PRO A 580 -40.78 -20.55 -8.46
N ALA A 581 -41.43 -19.78 -9.31
CA ALA A 581 -41.25 -18.33 -9.34
C ALA A 581 -41.90 -17.70 -8.10
N HIS A 582 -41.07 -17.14 -7.22
CA HIS A 582 -41.54 -16.33 -6.08
C HIS A 582 -42.10 -15.00 -6.60
N GLU A 583 -43.34 -14.66 -6.23
CA GLU A 583 -43.93 -13.36 -6.57
C GLU A 583 -43.44 -12.29 -5.59
N SER A 584 -43.12 -11.10 -6.11
CA SER A 584 -42.66 -9.98 -5.27
C SER A 584 -43.83 -9.31 -4.55
N SER A 585 -43.69 -9.04 -3.26
CA SER A 585 -44.71 -8.35 -2.46
C SER A 585 -44.94 -6.92 -2.95
N ASP A 586 -46.19 -6.54 -3.19
CA ASP A 586 -46.57 -5.19 -3.62
C ASP A 586 -46.07 -4.11 -2.64
N LYS A 587 -46.16 -4.38 -1.33
CA LYS A 587 -45.69 -3.44 -0.30
C LYS A 587 -44.18 -3.26 -0.34
N ALA A 588 -43.45 -4.36 -0.49
CA ALA A 588 -42.00 -4.36 -0.60
C ALA A 588 -41.53 -3.60 -1.84
N THR A 589 -42.19 -3.85 -2.98
CA THR A 589 -41.95 -3.18 -4.25
C THR A 589 -42.17 -1.66 -4.15
N VAL A 590 -43.20 -1.22 -3.41
CA VAL A 590 -43.45 0.20 -3.16
C VAL A 590 -42.33 0.85 -2.34
N ILE A 591 -41.84 0.18 -1.28
CA ILE A 591 -40.75 0.71 -0.46
C ILE A 591 -39.43 0.72 -1.25
N ALA A 592 -39.11 -0.37 -1.95
CA ALA A 592 -37.91 -0.49 -2.78
C ALA A 592 -37.86 0.59 -3.87
N SER A 593 -38.96 0.78 -4.60
CA SER A 593 -39.00 1.76 -5.69
C SER A 593 -39.09 3.20 -5.21
N LYS A 594 -40.02 3.52 -4.29
CA LYS A 594 -40.27 4.92 -3.89
C LYS A 594 -39.26 5.46 -2.89
N SER A 595 -38.83 4.65 -1.92
CA SER A 595 -37.96 5.11 -0.84
C SER A 595 -36.49 4.80 -1.10
N ALA A 596 -36.13 3.62 -1.62
CA ALA A 596 -34.73 3.28 -1.92
C ALA A 596 -34.29 3.71 -3.34
N GLY A 597 -35.25 3.89 -4.26
CA GLY A 597 -34.98 4.26 -5.65
C GLY A 597 -34.55 3.07 -6.52
N PHE A 598 -34.94 1.85 -6.12
CA PHE A 598 -34.60 0.62 -6.84
C PHE A 598 -35.62 0.31 -7.94
N ARG A 599 -35.23 -0.58 -8.84
CA ARG A 599 -36.14 -1.13 -9.87
C ARG A 599 -37.36 -1.79 -9.23
N ILE A 600 -38.52 -1.55 -9.84
CA ILE A 600 -39.81 -2.14 -9.43
C ILE A 600 -39.75 -3.66 -9.53
N THR A 601 -39.17 -4.17 -10.63
CA THR A 601 -38.92 -5.60 -10.80
C THR A 601 -37.48 -5.90 -10.41
N PRO A 602 -37.24 -6.81 -9.46
CA PRO A 602 -35.89 -7.26 -9.14
C PRO A 602 -35.26 -8.01 -10.32
N MET A 603 -33.97 -8.36 -10.19
CA MET A 603 -33.25 -9.14 -11.20
C MET A 603 -33.85 -10.54 -11.37
N PRO A 604 -33.56 -11.24 -12.48
CA PRO A 604 -33.90 -12.67 -12.61
C PRO A 604 -33.39 -13.47 -11.40
N ASP A 605 -34.21 -14.37 -10.88
CA ASP A 605 -33.94 -15.22 -9.71
C ASP A 605 -33.89 -14.48 -8.35
N TRP A 606 -34.36 -13.23 -8.31
CA TRP A 606 -34.58 -12.47 -7.09
C TRP A 606 -36.07 -12.08 -6.95
N TRP A 607 -36.56 -11.95 -5.71
CA TRP A 607 -37.87 -11.38 -5.42
C TRP A 607 -37.80 -10.43 -4.23
N TYR A 608 -38.78 -9.51 -4.14
CA TYR A 608 -38.95 -8.65 -2.98
C TYR A 608 -39.95 -9.23 -1.97
N GLU A 609 -39.61 -9.16 -0.69
CA GLU A 609 -40.46 -9.62 0.40
C GLU A 609 -40.72 -8.50 1.41
N ASP A 610 -41.94 -8.41 1.96
CA ASP A 610 -42.25 -7.40 2.96
C ASP A 610 -41.73 -7.87 4.32
N THR A 611 -40.70 -7.20 4.82
CA THR A 611 -40.05 -7.54 6.08
C THR A 611 -40.42 -6.57 7.19
N SER A 612 -41.35 -5.65 6.96
CA SER A 612 -41.70 -4.58 7.91
C SER A 612 -42.19 -5.11 9.26
N GLU A 613 -42.74 -6.33 9.30
CA GLU A 613 -43.12 -7.00 10.55
C GLU A 613 -41.90 -7.38 11.42
N LEU A 614 -40.77 -7.71 10.80
CA LEU A 614 -39.52 -8.09 11.49
C LEU A 614 -38.78 -6.89 12.08
N THR A 615 -38.95 -5.71 11.49
CA THR A 615 -38.16 -4.51 11.80
C THR A 615 -38.96 -3.41 12.49
N LYS A 616 -40.17 -3.72 12.97
CA LYS A 616 -41.02 -2.73 13.65
C LYS A 616 -40.23 -1.98 14.74
N PRO A 617 -40.32 -0.64 14.79
CA PRO A 617 -41.28 0.21 14.08
C PRO A 617 -40.88 0.62 12.66
N ASN A 618 -39.67 0.29 12.20
CA ASN A 618 -39.12 0.75 10.93
C ASN A 618 -39.71 -0.03 9.75
N ALA A 619 -40.05 0.67 8.67
CA ALA A 619 -40.46 0.03 7.42
C ALA A 619 -39.25 -0.65 6.76
N SER A 620 -39.44 -1.82 6.17
CA SER A 620 -38.35 -2.54 5.52
C SER A 620 -38.84 -3.43 4.39
N PHE A 621 -37.90 -3.83 3.52
CA PHE A 621 -38.13 -4.87 2.54
C PHE A 621 -36.92 -5.81 2.46
N GLY A 622 -37.15 -7.04 2.02
CA GLY A 622 -36.10 -8.01 1.70
C GLY A 622 -35.93 -8.14 0.20
N ALA A 623 -34.70 -8.36 -0.28
CA ALA A 623 -34.41 -8.85 -1.62
C ALA A 623 -33.69 -10.20 -1.48
N TYR A 624 -34.33 -11.28 -1.93
CA TYR A 624 -33.89 -12.65 -1.67
C TYR A 624 -33.61 -13.41 -2.97
N SER A 625 -32.68 -14.36 -2.93
CA SER A 625 -32.41 -15.28 -4.04
C SER A 625 -31.98 -16.65 -3.52
N GLU A 626 -32.69 -17.69 -3.94
CA GLU A 626 -32.35 -19.08 -3.65
C GLU A 626 -31.10 -19.52 -4.43
N ARG A 627 -30.98 -19.08 -5.69
CA ARG A 627 -29.89 -19.50 -6.59
C ARG A 627 -28.52 -19.05 -6.06
N THR A 628 -28.42 -17.80 -5.61
CA THR A 628 -27.18 -17.25 -5.03
C THR A 628 -27.10 -17.48 -3.52
N ASN A 629 -28.13 -18.07 -2.92
CA ASN A 629 -28.27 -18.28 -1.48
C ASN A 629 -28.12 -17.00 -0.65
N GLN A 630 -28.73 -15.90 -1.09
CA GLN A 630 -28.58 -14.59 -0.47
C GLN A 630 -29.89 -13.99 0.02
N LYS A 631 -29.78 -13.34 1.17
CA LYS A 631 -30.86 -12.64 1.84
C LYS A 631 -30.38 -11.25 2.22
N LEU A 632 -30.85 -10.23 1.52
CA LEU A 632 -30.56 -8.82 1.81
C LEU A 632 -31.80 -8.17 2.45
N LEU A 633 -31.65 -7.63 3.66
CA LEU A 633 -32.70 -6.92 4.38
C LEU A 633 -32.41 -5.42 4.38
N PHE A 634 -33.32 -4.62 3.83
CA PHE A 634 -33.23 -3.17 3.73
C PHE A 634 -34.17 -2.51 4.74
N VAL A 635 -33.62 -1.94 5.80
CA VAL A 635 -34.37 -1.29 6.88
C VAL A 635 -34.29 0.22 6.73
N LYS A 636 -35.44 0.88 6.62
CA LYS A 636 -35.52 2.33 6.50
C LYS A 636 -35.46 2.99 7.88
N PHE A 637 -34.53 3.91 8.05
CA PHE A 637 -34.42 4.77 9.22
C PHE A 637 -34.95 6.16 8.90
N ASP A 638 -35.64 6.78 9.85
CA ASP A 638 -36.14 8.16 9.73
C ASP A 638 -35.06 9.23 9.96
N ASP A 639 -33.80 8.82 10.14
CA ASP A 639 -32.62 9.66 10.25
C ASP A 639 -31.45 9.14 9.40
N MET A 640 -30.30 9.82 9.47
CA MET A 640 -29.06 9.46 8.78
C MET A 640 -28.11 8.61 9.65
N SER A 641 -28.55 8.12 10.81
CA SER A 641 -27.65 7.47 11.78
C SER A 641 -26.90 6.25 11.24
N PRO A 642 -27.49 5.35 10.41
CA PRO A 642 -26.75 4.27 9.76
C PRO A 642 -25.66 4.72 8.80
N VAL A 643 -25.88 5.83 8.07
CA VAL A 643 -24.90 6.36 7.12
C VAL A 643 -23.77 7.08 7.84
N ALA A 644 -24.09 7.82 8.90
CA ALA A 644 -23.10 8.54 9.70
C ALA A 644 -22.24 7.62 10.57
N ASN A 645 -22.79 6.50 11.06
CA ASN A 645 -22.07 5.59 11.95
C ASN A 645 -22.44 4.12 11.71
N LEU A 646 -22.06 3.59 10.55
CA LEU A 646 -22.26 2.16 10.23
C LEU A 646 -21.48 1.24 11.19
N GLN A 647 -20.36 1.72 11.75
CA GLN A 647 -19.53 0.95 12.68
C GLN A 647 -20.25 0.63 14.00
N ALA A 648 -21.27 1.40 14.39
CA ALA A 648 -22.06 1.14 15.59
C ALA A 648 -22.81 -0.22 15.56
N PHE A 649 -22.97 -0.81 14.37
CA PHE A 649 -23.65 -2.10 14.18
C PHE A 649 -22.69 -3.30 14.19
N VAL A 650 -21.38 -3.07 14.24
CA VAL A 650 -20.35 -4.13 14.26
C VAL A 650 -20.45 -4.96 15.54
N GLY A 651 -20.44 -6.28 15.39
CA GLY A 651 -20.56 -7.24 16.47
C GLY A 651 -21.98 -7.40 17.03
N ARG A 652 -22.93 -6.54 16.63
CA ARG A 652 -24.36 -6.61 16.98
C ARG A 652 -25.26 -6.20 15.80
N PRO A 653 -25.15 -6.87 14.63
CA PRO A 653 -26.04 -6.61 13.51
C PRO A 653 -27.50 -6.87 13.93
N PRO A 654 -28.41 -5.89 13.72
CA PRO A 654 -29.79 -6.03 14.15
C PRO A 654 -30.56 -6.96 13.19
N TYR A 655 -31.73 -7.46 13.62
CA TYR A 655 -32.71 -8.16 12.77
C TYR A 655 -32.23 -9.44 12.05
N LEU A 656 -31.26 -10.15 12.61
CA LEU A 656 -30.87 -11.48 12.12
C LEU A 656 -32.01 -12.48 12.30
N THR A 657 -32.33 -13.22 11.23
CA THR A 657 -33.59 -13.95 11.16
C THR A 657 -33.64 -15.29 11.90
N ASP A 658 -32.55 -15.76 12.52
CA ASP A 658 -32.49 -17.12 13.05
C ASP A 658 -31.95 -17.28 14.48
N GLY A 659 -32.20 -16.34 15.39
CA GLY A 659 -31.87 -16.52 16.82
C GLY A 659 -30.39 -16.83 17.11
N ALA A 660 -29.52 -16.56 16.13
CA ALA A 660 -28.09 -16.66 16.21
C ALA A 660 -27.64 -15.55 17.15
N VAL A 661 -27.30 -15.93 18.39
CA VAL A 661 -26.53 -15.04 19.24
C VAL A 661 -25.14 -15.06 18.64
N LEU A 662 -24.87 -14.05 17.84
CA LEU A 662 -23.57 -13.86 17.25
C LEU A 662 -22.69 -13.17 18.27
N MET A 663 -21.60 -13.84 18.65
CA MET A 663 -20.56 -13.20 19.43
C MET A 663 -19.60 -12.52 18.46
N ALA A 664 -19.40 -11.22 18.67
CA ALA A 664 -18.37 -10.47 17.95
C ALA A 664 -17.01 -11.14 18.15
N SER A 665 -16.23 -11.25 17.07
CA SER A 665 -14.81 -11.59 17.16
C SER A 665 -14.11 -10.60 18.12
N LYS A 666 -13.35 -11.11 19.09
CA LYS A 666 -12.60 -10.27 20.04
C LYS A 666 -11.36 -9.63 19.43
N ASP A 667 -10.83 -10.23 18.36
CA ASP A 667 -9.48 -9.92 17.85
C ASP A 667 -9.48 -9.27 16.46
N ASP A 668 -10.63 -9.14 15.79
CA ASP A 668 -10.88 -8.32 14.59
C ASP A 668 -12.31 -8.67 14.08
N PRO A 669 -13.33 -7.83 14.31
CA PRO A 669 -14.69 -8.10 13.84
C PRO A 669 -14.89 -7.73 12.38
N ILE A 670 -14.16 -6.76 11.82
CA ILE A 670 -14.37 -6.34 10.43
C ILE A 670 -13.39 -7.09 9.52
N ILE A 671 -13.91 -7.86 8.56
CA ILE A 671 -13.13 -8.57 7.53
C ILE A 671 -12.74 -7.61 6.41
N GLU A 672 -13.70 -6.79 5.97
CA GLU A 672 -13.55 -5.92 4.81
C GLU A 672 -14.54 -4.75 4.92
N HIS A 673 -14.22 -3.60 4.35
CA HIS A 673 -15.12 -2.45 4.26
C HIS A 673 -14.79 -1.60 3.04
N GLY A 674 -15.73 -0.76 2.63
CA GLY A 674 -15.53 0.14 1.49
C GLY A 674 -16.70 1.09 1.27
N GLU A 675 -16.58 1.88 0.21
CA GLU A 675 -17.63 2.78 -0.28
C GLU A 675 -17.85 2.56 -1.77
N GLN A 676 -19.09 2.71 -2.22
CA GLN A 676 -19.47 2.57 -3.62
C GLN A 676 -20.51 3.61 -4.03
N VAL A 677 -20.46 4.07 -5.28
CA VAL A 677 -21.40 5.07 -5.80
C VAL A 677 -22.79 4.45 -6.02
N LEU A 678 -23.81 5.05 -5.42
CA LEU A 678 -25.21 4.64 -5.55
C LEU A 678 -26.09 5.87 -5.84
N GLY A 679 -26.45 6.06 -7.11
CA GLY A 679 -27.18 7.26 -7.50
C GLY A 679 -26.33 8.54 -7.44
N ASP A 680 -26.85 9.50 -6.70
CA ASP A 680 -26.23 10.78 -6.33
C ASP A 680 -25.46 10.70 -5.00
N SER A 681 -25.45 9.53 -4.35
CA SER A 681 -24.89 9.29 -3.02
C SER A 681 -23.87 8.15 -3.01
N THR A 682 -23.27 7.86 -1.85
CA THR A 682 -22.42 6.69 -1.63
C THR A 682 -23.13 5.67 -0.72
N VAL A 683 -22.90 4.40 -0.98
CA VAL A 683 -23.20 3.29 -0.07
C VAL A 683 -21.92 2.96 0.68
N LYS A 684 -21.93 3.14 2.01
CA LYS A 684 -20.85 2.70 2.89
C LYS A 684 -21.14 1.25 3.27
N TRP A 685 -20.16 0.36 3.24
CA TRP A 685 -20.37 -1.06 3.54
C TRP A 685 -19.21 -1.67 4.31
N LEU A 686 -19.50 -2.74 5.05
CA LEU A 686 -18.54 -3.54 5.79
C LEU A 686 -19.01 -5.00 5.91
N VAL A 687 -18.06 -5.91 6.12
CA VAL A 687 -18.29 -7.34 6.32
C VAL A 687 -17.81 -7.69 7.72
N ASP A 688 -18.74 -8.14 8.57
CA ASP A 688 -18.50 -8.51 9.96
C ASP A 688 -18.28 -10.02 10.10
N ARG A 689 -17.24 -10.41 10.84
CA ARG A 689 -16.90 -11.77 11.26
C ARG A 689 -17.55 -12.04 12.61
N CYS A 690 -18.64 -12.78 12.54
CA CYS A 690 -19.41 -13.18 13.70
C CYS A 690 -19.26 -14.70 13.94
N TYR A 691 -19.45 -15.14 15.17
CA TYR A 691 -19.51 -16.57 15.51
C TYR A 691 -20.87 -16.91 16.08
N ASP A 692 -21.48 -18.00 15.61
CA ASP A 692 -22.70 -18.51 16.20
C ASP A 692 -22.45 -19.15 17.58
N LYS A 693 -23.53 -19.62 18.23
CA LYS A 693 -23.48 -20.25 19.56
C LYS A 693 -22.63 -21.52 19.57
N ASP A 694 -22.45 -22.16 18.42
CA ASP A 694 -21.70 -23.41 18.24
C ASP A 694 -20.24 -23.13 17.81
N GLY A 695 -19.84 -21.86 17.70
CA GLY A 695 -18.50 -21.42 17.32
C GLY A 695 -18.23 -21.49 15.82
N VAL A 696 -19.26 -21.63 14.98
CA VAL A 696 -19.15 -21.59 13.52
C VAL A 696 -19.08 -20.13 13.07
N GLU A 697 -18.06 -19.83 12.25
CA GLU A 697 -17.89 -18.51 11.65
C GLU A 697 -19.02 -18.20 10.66
N ALA A 698 -19.67 -17.06 10.85
CA ALA A 698 -20.67 -16.48 9.97
C ALA A 698 -20.18 -15.11 9.49
N ARG A 699 -20.28 -14.86 8.19
CA ARG A 699 -19.98 -13.56 7.58
C ARG A 699 -21.29 -12.80 7.38
N ILE A 700 -21.36 -11.58 7.91
CA ILE A 700 -22.52 -10.70 7.76
C ILE A 700 -22.09 -9.48 6.98
N PHE A 701 -22.82 -9.19 5.91
CA PHE A 701 -22.65 -7.94 5.19
C PHE A 701 -23.54 -6.86 5.81
N MET A 702 -22.98 -5.69 6.05
CA MET A 702 -23.71 -4.51 6.49
C MET A 702 -23.41 -3.37 5.53
N ALA A 703 -24.43 -2.63 5.11
CA ALA A 703 -24.23 -1.42 4.32
C ALA A 703 -25.23 -0.34 4.70
N ALA A 704 -24.92 0.92 4.42
CA ALA A 704 -25.85 2.02 4.60
C ALA A 704 -25.76 3.02 3.46
N PHE A 705 -26.91 3.54 3.04
CA PHE A 705 -27.00 4.59 2.02
C PHE A 705 -28.18 5.54 2.28
N PRO A 706 -28.12 6.79 1.77
CA PRO A 706 -29.24 7.73 1.85
C PRO A 706 -30.47 7.27 1.05
N ALA A 707 -31.65 7.36 1.66
CA ALA A 707 -32.91 7.15 0.97
C ALA A 707 -33.15 8.26 -0.07
N VAL A 708 -34.08 8.02 -1.01
CA VAL A 708 -34.55 9.05 -1.95
C VAL A 708 -35.25 10.20 -1.20
N GLU A 709 -35.86 9.90 -0.04
CA GLU A 709 -36.41 10.90 0.86
C GLU A 709 -35.30 11.58 1.67
N THR A 710 -35.22 12.91 1.59
CA THR A 710 -34.19 13.71 2.28
C THR A 710 -34.19 13.49 3.79
N GLY A 711 -33.00 13.29 4.37
CA GLY A 711 -32.80 13.10 5.81
C GLY A 711 -33.08 11.69 6.33
N LYS A 712 -33.42 10.75 5.44
CA LYS A 712 -33.64 9.34 5.77
C LYS A 712 -32.58 8.45 5.14
N SER A 713 -32.41 7.25 5.69
CA SER A 713 -31.41 6.31 5.22
C SER A 713 -31.90 4.87 5.23
N PHE A 714 -31.14 3.99 4.58
CA PHE A 714 -31.30 2.55 4.65
C PHE A 714 -30.09 1.93 5.33
N LEU A 715 -30.35 0.97 6.23
CA LEU A 715 -29.39 -0.03 6.68
C LEU A 715 -29.68 -1.34 5.94
N VAL A 716 -28.67 -1.92 5.32
CA VAL A 716 -28.71 -3.20 4.60
C VAL A 716 -28.02 -4.24 5.45
N ILE A 717 -28.66 -5.38 5.66
CA ILE A 717 -28.09 -6.54 6.34
C ILE A 717 -28.15 -7.74 5.40
N GLY A 718 -26.99 -8.24 5.00
CA GLY A 718 -26.82 -9.40 4.11
C GLY A 718 -26.37 -10.64 4.86
N GLN A 719 -27.07 -11.75 4.62
CA GLN A 719 -26.78 -13.07 5.19
C GLN A 719 -27.20 -14.18 4.23
N LYS A 720 -26.87 -15.44 4.57
CA LYS A 720 -27.34 -16.61 3.81
C LYS A 720 -28.87 -16.69 3.81
N PHE A 721 -29.44 -17.11 2.67
CA PHE A 721 -30.88 -17.38 2.57
C PHE A 721 -31.26 -18.69 3.26
N ASP A 722 -30.62 -19.81 2.88
CA ASP A 722 -30.69 -21.09 3.56
C ASP A 722 -29.41 -21.31 4.38
N PRO A 723 -29.49 -21.29 5.73
CA PRO A 723 -28.33 -21.54 6.58
C PRO A 723 -27.79 -22.97 6.46
N LYS A 724 -28.58 -23.92 5.93
CA LYS A 724 -28.18 -25.33 5.74
C LYS A 724 -27.48 -25.59 4.41
N SER A 725 -27.54 -24.63 3.48
CA SER A 725 -26.87 -24.78 2.18
C SER A 725 -25.35 -24.75 2.35
N THR A 726 -24.66 -25.59 1.56
CA THR A 726 -23.20 -25.62 1.48
C THR A 726 -22.61 -24.38 0.81
N SER A 727 -23.40 -23.66 0.02
CA SER A 727 -22.96 -22.39 -0.57
C SER A 727 -22.77 -21.32 0.52
N GLY A 728 -21.61 -20.68 0.51
CA GLY A 728 -21.27 -19.55 1.36
C GLY A 728 -22.16 -18.33 1.08
N PHE A 729 -22.22 -17.38 2.01
CA PHE A 729 -22.70 -16.04 1.69
C PHE A 729 -21.57 -15.28 0.99
N ASP A 730 -21.88 -14.65 -0.14
CA ASP A 730 -20.91 -13.89 -0.94
C ASP A 730 -21.31 -12.41 -0.96
N TYR A 731 -20.52 -11.59 -0.26
CA TYR A 731 -20.77 -10.16 -0.13
C TYR A 731 -20.51 -9.40 -1.45
N GLN A 732 -19.69 -9.92 -2.36
CA GLN A 732 -19.45 -9.28 -3.66
C GLN A 732 -20.71 -9.37 -4.53
N VAL A 733 -21.38 -10.51 -4.49
CA VAL A 733 -22.69 -10.69 -5.14
C VAL A 733 -23.75 -9.82 -4.48
N ALA A 734 -23.70 -9.59 -3.15
CA ALA A 734 -24.60 -8.66 -2.47
C ALA A 734 -24.39 -7.21 -2.93
N LEU A 735 -23.14 -6.75 -3.06
CA LEU A 735 -22.80 -5.43 -3.59
C LEU A 735 -23.26 -5.26 -5.04
N ALA A 736 -22.91 -6.21 -5.91
CA ALA A 736 -23.35 -6.20 -7.31
C ALA A 736 -24.89 -6.20 -7.45
N THR A 737 -25.58 -6.89 -6.53
CA THR A 737 -27.05 -6.88 -6.46
C THR A 737 -27.56 -5.48 -6.12
N ILE A 738 -27.01 -4.81 -5.11
CA ILE A 738 -27.41 -3.45 -4.73
C ILE A 738 -27.22 -2.47 -5.90
N ASP A 739 -26.09 -2.56 -6.62
CA ASP A 739 -25.84 -1.74 -7.81
C ASP A 739 -26.86 -1.97 -8.90
N GLN A 740 -27.16 -3.23 -9.20
CA GLN A 740 -28.06 -3.59 -10.28
C GLN A 740 -29.52 -3.24 -9.93
N LEU A 741 -29.90 -3.30 -8.65
CA LEU A 741 -31.19 -2.80 -8.18
C LEU A 741 -31.27 -1.26 -8.30
N ALA A 742 -30.17 -0.56 -8.03
CA ALA A 742 -30.08 0.90 -8.08
C ALA A 742 -29.68 1.47 -9.45
N SER A 743 -29.50 0.64 -10.48
CA SER A 743 -28.90 1.06 -11.75
C SER A 743 -29.65 2.22 -12.41
N ASP A 744 -30.98 2.26 -12.29
CA ASP A 744 -31.81 3.33 -12.87
C ASP A 744 -31.61 4.65 -12.11
N ARG A 745 -31.46 4.59 -10.77
CA ARG A 745 -31.11 5.74 -9.93
C ARG A 745 -29.73 6.28 -10.30
N THR A 746 -28.74 5.40 -10.47
CA THR A 746 -27.38 5.77 -10.90
C THR A 746 -27.35 6.34 -12.31
N ALA A 747 -28.09 5.75 -13.26
CA ALA A 747 -28.20 6.27 -14.61
C ALA A 747 -28.85 7.66 -14.66
N LEU A 748 -29.91 7.90 -13.89
CA LEU A 748 -30.56 9.21 -13.78
C LEU A 748 -29.65 10.27 -13.15
N ALA A 749 -28.88 9.91 -12.12
CA ALA A 749 -27.90 10.81 -11.52
C ALA A 749 -26.79 11.18 -12.52
N ASN A 750 -26.29 10.21 -13.28
CA ASN A 750 -25.29 10.44 -14.32
C ASN A 750 -25.84 11.30 -15.48
N GLN A 751 -27.08 11.09 -15.89
CA GLN A 751 -27.74 11.93 -16.90
C GLN A 751 -27.92 13.38 -16.42
N LYS A 752 -28.29 13.58 -15.15
CA LYS A 752 -28.36 14.93 -14.55
C LYS A 752 -27.00 15.63 -14.53
N LYS A 753 -25.93 14.89 -14.22
CA LYS A 753 -24.55 15.39 -14.27
C LYS A 753 -24.07 15.73 -15.69
N LEU A 754 -24.52 14.97 -16.70
CA LEU A 754 -24.23 15.22 -18.12
C LEU A 754 -25.04 16.39 -18.72
N ALA A 755 -26.21 16.71 -18.16
CA ALA A 755 -27.10 17.77 -18.65
C ALA A 755 -26.73 19.17 -18.13
N THR A 756 -25.83 19.28 -17.14
CA THR A 756 -25.31 20.57 -16.66
C THR A 756 -24.22 21.10 -17.61
N PRO A 757 -24.25 22.39 -18.03
CA PRO A 757 -23.45 22.89 -19.17
C PRO A 757 -21.93 23.06 -18.94
N ASP A 758 -21.43 22.70 -17.76
CA ASP A 758 -20.01 22.85 -17.43
C ASP A 758 -19.34 21.47 -17.59
N GLY A 759 -18.64 21.30 -18.71
CA GLY A 759 -18.07 20.03 -19.16
C GLY A 759 -16.96 19.47 -18.26
N GLU A 760 -17.34 18.64 -17.30
CA GLU A 760 -16.44 17.71 -16.62
C GLU A 760 -16.56 16.31 -17.24
N THR A 761 -15.42 15.72 -17.58
CA THR A 761 -15.40 14.35 -18.09
C THR A 761 -15.67 13.34 -16.97
N PRO A 762 -16.30 12.18 -17.25
CA PRO A 762 -16.58 11.15 -16.24
C PRO A 762 -15.34 10.68 -15.44
N ALA A 763 -14.15 10.77 -16.04
CA ALA A 763 -12.87 10.44 -15.41
C ALA A 763 -12.46 11.46 -14.33
N GLN A 764 -12.84 12.73 -14.50
CA GLN A 764 -12.55 13.80 -13.55
C GLN A 764 -13.51 13.75 -12.36
N ALA A 765 -14.80 13.52 -12.62
CA ALA A 765 -15.80 13.29 -11.58
C ALA A 765 -15.53 12.02 -10.73
N ALA A 766 -14.92 10.97 -11.32
CA ALA A 766 -14.50 9.78 -10.58
C ALA A 766 -13.22 10.01 -9.75
N ALA A 767 -12.32 10.87 -10.23
CA ALA A 767 -11.13 11.29 -9.48
C ALA A 767 -11.51 12.21 -8.30
N ASP A 768 -12.45 13.12 -8.50
CA ASP A 768 -12.93 14.04 -7.48
C ASP A 768 -13.84 13.34 -6.44
N ALA A 769 -14.60 12.31 -6.85
CA ALA A 769 -15.36 11.46 -5.92
C ALA A 769 -14.45 10.58 -5.05
N ARG A 770 -13.29 10.13 -5.56
CA ARG A 770 -12.27 9.43 -4.76
C ARG A 770 -11.48 10.37 -3.85
N ALA A 771 -11.29 11.63 -4.26
CA ALA A 771 -10.67 12.65 -3.40
C ALA A 771 -11.60 13.11 -2.27
N ALA A 772 -12.93 12.95 -2.42
CA ALA A 772 -13.93 13.32 -1.43
C ALA A 772 -14.20 12.26 -0.35
N SER A 773 -13.81 10.98 -0.56
CA SER A 773 -14.05 9.89 0.40
C SER A 773 -12.96 9.75 1.49
N ASP A 774 -11.87 10.52 1.40
CA ASP A 774 -10.76 10.51 2.37
C ASP A 774 -10.78 11.74 3.32
N ALA A 775 -11.89 12.48 3.36
CA ALA A 775 -12.05 13.70 4.15
C ALA A 775 -13.37 13.70 4.93
N ASP A 776 -13.39 13.03 6.08
CA ASP A 776 -14.31 13.41 7.17
C ASP A 776 -13.48 14.15 8.24
N ASP A 777 -14.06 15.24 8.74
CA ASP A 777 -13.55 16.29 9.64
C ASP A 777 -12.60 17.35 9.05
N ASP A 778 -13.05 18.10 8.05
CA ASP A 778 -12.85 19.55 8.00
C ASP A 778 -13.92 20.21 7.11
N GLU A 779 -14.64 21.21 7.63
CA GLU A 779 -15.55 22.06 6.86
C GLU A 779 -14.77 22.87 5.81
N ASP A 780 -14.49 22.30 4.63
CA ASP A 780 -14.41 23.04 3.36
C ASP A 780 -14.11 22.10 2.18
N GLY A 781 -15.16 21.66 1.47
CA GLY A 781 -15.03 21.05 0.15
C GLY A 781 -14.37 22.02 -0.86
N PRO A 782 -13.98 21.54 -2.07
CA PRO A 782 -13.33 22.36 -3.08
C PRO A 782 -14.28 23.47 -3.56
N LYS A 783 -14.22 24.62 -2.88
CA LYS A 783 -14.93 25.83 -3.28
C LYS A 783 -14.44 26.23 -4.68
N LYS A 784 -15.36 26.62 -5.56
CA LYS A 784 -15.06 27.17 -6.89
C LYS A 784 -14.08 28.36 -6.72
N VAL A 785 -13.07 28.46 -7.57
CA VAL A 785 -12.13 29.59 -7.55
C VAL A 785 -12.88 30.86 -7.87
N ALA A 786 -12.68 31.91 -7.07
CA ALA A 786 -13.42 33.16 -7.15
C ALA A 786 -13.27 33.82 -8.53
N SER A 787 -14.34 34.42 -9.02
CA SER A 787 -14.33 35.17 -10.27
C SER A 787 -13.58 36.50 -10.11
N ALA A 788 -13.15 37.12 -11.22
CA ALA A 788 -12.49 38.43 -11.17
C ALA A 788 -13.35 39.51 -10.49
N LYS A 789 -14.68 39.39 -10.61
CA LYS A 789 -15.63 40.32 -9.99
C LYS A 789 -15.66 40.18 -8.46
N ASP A 790 -15.59 38.95 -7.94
CA ASP A 790 -15.57 38.70 -6.50
C ASP A 790 -14.30 39.27 -5.84
N VAL A 791 -13.18 39.26 -6.56
CA VAL A 791 -11.92 39.88 -6.11
C VAL A 791 -12.01 41.41 -6.11
N GLU A 792 -12.70 42.01 -7.08
CA GLU A 792 -12.93 43.46 -7.11
C GLU A 792 -13.86 43.92 -5.99
N ASP A 793 -14.94 43.18 -5.72
CA ASP A 793 -15.87 43.45 -4.61
C ASP A 793 -15.16 43.31 -3.25
N PHE A 794 -14.29 42.30 -3.10
CA PHE A 794 -13.42 42.16 -1.94
C PHE A 794 -12.48 43.36 -1.77
N PHE A 795 -11.80 43.82 -2.84
CA PHE A 795 -10.92 44.99 -2.75
C PHE A 795 -11.67 46.29 -2.43
N ALA A 796 -12.92 46.43 -2.85
CA ALA A 796 -13.77 47.54 -2.45
C ALA A 796 -14.08 47.50 -0.94
N SER A 797 -14.41 46.31 -0.40
CA SER A 797 -14.62 46.09 1.04
C SER A 797 -13.35 46.36 1.86
N VAL A 798 -12.20 45.84 1.44
CA VAL A 798 -10.90 46.11 2.08
C VAL A 798 -10.60 47.59 2.10
N LYS A 799 -10.84 48.30 0.98
CA LYS A 799 -10.63 49.74 0.90
C LYS A 799 -11.49 50.50 1.91
N GLU A 800 -12.77 50.15 2.04
CA GLU A 800 -13.69 50.81 2.96
C GLU A 800 -13.31 50.56 4.43
N ASN A 801 -13.01 49.30 4.78
CA ASN A 801 -12.60 48.91 6.13
C ASN A 801 -11.29 49.62 6.55
N VAL A 802 -10.26 49.57 5.70
CA VAL A 802 -8.98 50.24 6.00
C VAL A 802 -9.16 51.76 6.04
N GLN A 803 -10.00 52.35 5.19
CA GLN A 803 -10.27 53.78 5.19
C GLN A 803 -11.00 54.24 6.47
N SER A 804 -11.87 53.40 7.04
CA SER A 804 -12.58 53.68 8.29
C SER A 804 -11.68 53.64 9.53
N ASN A 805 -10.64 52.80 9.50
CA ASN A 805 -9.66 52.61 10.58
C ASN A 805 -8.39 53.48 10.41
N LEU A 806 -8.33 54.31 9.37
CA LEU A 806 -7.15 55.12 9.06
C LEU A 806 -7.16 56.45 9.84
N GLU A 807 -6.36 56.50 10.91
CA GLU A 807 -6.07 57.73 11.63
C GLU A 807 -4.73 58.32 11.17
N LEU A 808 -4.77 59.49 10.53
CA LEU A 808 -3.55 60.18 10.10
C LEU A 808 -2.96 61.01 11.26
N PRO A 809 -1.63 61.14 11.37
CA PRO A 809 -0.99 62.02 12.34
C PRO A 809 -1.47 63.48 12.21
N GLU A 810 -1.51 64.23 13.31
CA GLU A 810 -2.05 65.60 13.36
C GLU A 810 -1.44 66.53 12.31
N TRP A 811 -0.12 66.50 12.13
CA TRP A 811 0.58 67.29 11.11
C TRP A 811 0.11 66.98 9.68
N ALA A 812 -0.20 65.72 9.37
CA ALA A 812 -0.68 65.31 8.05
C ALA A 812 -2.14 65.75 7.84
N GLN A 813 -2.94 65.82 8.91
CA GLN A 813 -4.30 66.37 8.86
C GLN A 813 -4.29 67.88 8.63
N GLU A 814 -3.36 68.61 9.24
CA GLU A 814 -3.17 70.05 9.01
C GLU A 814 -2.67 70.34 7.58
N GLU A 815 -1.73 69.53 7.09
CA GLU A 815 -1.21 69.66 5.73
C GLU A 815 -2.30 69.40 4.65
N LEU A 816 -3.28 68.54 4.97
CA LEU A 816 -4.46 68.30 4.13
C LEU A 816 -5.48 69.45 4.14
N LYS A 817 -5.37 70.43 5.05
CA LYS A 817 -6.22 71.64 5.10
C LYS A 817 -5.68 72.79 4.26
N LYS A 818 -4.38 72.80 3.92
CA LYS A 818 -3.75 73.82 3.06
C LYS A 818 -4.31 73.81 1.63
N ASP A 819 -4.09 74.86 0.83
CA ASP A 819 -4.54 74.88 -0.56
C ASP A 819 -3.82 73.83 -1.42
N LYS A 820 -4.52 73.28 -2.43
CA LYS A 820 -4.02 72.15 -3.24
C LYS A 820 -2.66 72.40 -3.92
N ALA A 821 -2.30 73.67 -4.14
CA ALA A 821 -1.01 74.09 -4.70
C ALA A 821 0.15 74.05 -3.69
N GLU A 822 -0.14 74.10 -2.39
CA GLU A 822 0.84 74.23 -1.30
C GLU A 822 1.04 72.96 -0.47
N ARG A 823 0.26 71.89 -0.72
CA ARG A 823 0.34 70.63 0.04
C ARG A 823 1.58 69.80 -0.33
N LYS A 824 2.36 69.36 0.68
CA LYS A 824 3.38 68.31 0.51
C LYS A 824 2.69 67.03 -0.01
N LYS A 825 3.15 66.50 -1.16
CA LYS A 825 2.60 65.26 -1.74
C LYS A 825 3.34 64.06 -1.16
N TRP A 826 2.64 63.19 -0.44
CA TRP A 826 3.16 61.89 0.00
C TRP A 826 2.44 60.74 -0.72
N LYS A 827 3.19 59.66 -0.93
CA LYS A 827 2.69 58.38 -1.44
C LYS A 827 3.32 57.25 -0.62
N VAL A 828 2.48 56.43 -0.01
CA VAL A 828 2.90 55.23 0.73
C VAL A 828 2.32 54.01 0.03
N ARG A 829 3.13 52.94 -0.08
CA ARG A 829 2.74 51.65 -0.63
C ARG A 829 3.02 50.57 0.41
N LEU A 830 2.00 49.75 0.69
CA LEU A 830 2.10 48.58 1.56
C LEU A 830 1.66 47.34 0.78
N THR A 831 2.50 46.30 0.77
CA THR A 831 2.15 44.99 0.18
C THR A 831 1.65 44.08 1.28
N ILE A 832 0.48 43.49 1.09
CA ILE A 832 -0.24 42.69 2.09
C ILE A 832 -0.49 41.29 1.51
N GLY A 833 -0.19 40.26 2.31
CA GLY A 833 -0.55 38.88 2.07
C GLY A 833 -1.49 38.36 3.17
N ILE A 834 -2.65 37.83 2.78
CA ILE A 834 -3.64 37.25 3.71
C ILE A 834 -3.88 35.76 3.41
N ASP A 835 -4.21 34.99 4.44
CA ASP A 835 -4.64 33.59 4.29
C ASP A 835 -6.15 33.47 3.96
N LYS A 836 -6.61 32.23 3.75
CA LYS A 836 -8.02 31.93 3.42
C LYS A 836 -9.02 32.36 4.51
N ALA A 837 -8.56 32.48 5.76
CA ALA A 837 -9.37 32.96 6.88
C ALA A 837 -9.32 34.49 7.05
N GLY A 838 -8.61 35.20 6.17
CA GLY A 838 -8.48 36.66 6.20
C GLY A 838 -7.45 37.18 7.19
N ASN A 839 -6.63 36.31 7.78
CA ASN A 839 -5.55 36.73 8.68
C ASN A 839 -4.34 37.24 7.90
N LEU A 840 -3.68 38.26 8.45
CA LEU A 840 -2.44 38.81 7.89
C LEU A 840 -1.28 37.81 8.05
N LYS A 841 -0.72 37.35 6.92
CA LYS A 841 0.48 36.50 6.87
C LYS A 841 1.73 37.28 6.51
N ARG A 842 1.59 38.31 5.67
CA ARG A 842 2.72 39.12 5.17
C ARG A 842 2.33 40.59 5.11
N LEU A 843 3.24 41.45 5.57
CA LEU A 843 3.10 42.90 5.52
C LEU A 843 4.46 43.51 5.24
N GLU A 844 4.63 44.04 4.03
CA GLU A 844 5.91 44.61 3.57
C GLU A 844 5.74 46.09 3.27
N LYS A 845 6.55 46.89 3.96
CA LYS A 845 6.71 48.32 3.71
C LYS A 845 7.69 48.52 2.56
N GLN A 846 7.36 49.43 1.65
CA GLN A 846 8.39 49.96 0.76
C GLN A 846 9.37 50.78 1.60
N GLU A 847 10.68 50.63 1.37
CA GLU A 847 11.70 51.44 2.04
C GLU A 847 11.52 52.91 1.65
N ILE A 848 11.38 53.79 2.65
CA ILE A 848 11.16 55.22 2.46
C ILE A 848 12.16 55.99 3.35
N PRO A 849 12.93 56.95 2.80
CA PRO A 849 13.98 57.66 3.54
C PRO A 849 13.52 58.90 4.35
N ASP A 850 12.23 59.26 4.36
CA ASP A 850 11.70 60.46 5.05
C ASP A 850 10.91 60.04 6.32
N GLU A 851 11.35 60.47 7.50
CA GLU A 851 10.77 60.14 8.81
C GLU A 851 9.29 60.53 8.93
N ASP A 852 8.86 61.61 8.25
CA ASP A 852 7.45 62.01 8.26
C ASP A 852 6.60 61.05 7.43
N ILE A 853 7.12 60.56 6.30
CA ILE A 853 6.42 59.57 5.48
C ILE A 853 6.37 58.22 6.19
N GLU A 854 7.38 57.90 7.00
CA GLU A 854 7.40 56.70 7.85
C GLU A 854 6.26 56.72 8.89
N LYS A 855 5.97 57.87 9.52
CA LYS A 855 4.82 58.00 10.43
C LYS A 855 3.47 57.75 9.73
N ILE A 856 3.32 58.20 8.49
CA ILE A 856 2.13 57.90 7.67
C ILE A 856 2.09 56.41 7.30
N SER A 857 3.24 55.81 7.00
CA SER A 857 3.36 54.38 6.72
C SER A 857 2.96 53.51 7.92
N ASN A 858 3.41 53.88 9.12
CA ASN A 858 3.02 53.21 10.36
C ASN A 858 1.52 53.37 10.66
N SER A 859 0.94 54.53 10.35
CA SER A 859 -0.50 54.77 10.51
C SER A 859 -1.32 53.90 9.55
N LEU A 860 -0.87 53.74 8.30
CA LEU A 860 -1.49 52.85 7.32
C LEU A 860 -1.35 51.38 7.72
N GLU A 861 -0.19 50.97 8.23
CA GLU A 861 0.01 49.62 8.77
C GLU A 861 -0.94 49.33 9.93
N ASN A 862 -1.07 50.26 10.89
CA ASN A 862 -1.96 50.11 12.03
C ASN A 862 -3.43 49.97 11.58
N ALA A 863 -3.85 50.77 10.60
CA ALA A 863 -5.18 50.68 10.02
C ALA A 863 -5.43 49.32 9.34
N VAL A 864 -4.42 48.77 8.65
CA VAL A 864 -4.49 47.44 8.03
C VAL A 864 -4.56 46.34 9.08
N ARG A 865 -3.73 46.40 10.13
CA ARG A 865 -3.76 45.45 11.25
C ARG A 865 -5.08 45.48 12.00
N ALA A 866 -5.65 46.66 12.22
CA ALA A 866 -6.96 46.83 12.85
C ALA A 866 -8.12 46.33 11.99
N SER A 867 -7.92 46.26 10.66
CA SER A 867 -8.92 45.76 9.72
C SER A 867 -8.87 44.24 9.50
N ALA A 868 -7.88 43.55 10.07
CA ALA A 868 -7.77 42.10 10.02
C ALA A 868 -8.44 41.45 11.27
N PRO A 869 -9.10 40.29 11.13
CA PRO A 869 -9.24 39.49 9.91
C PRO A 869 -10.22 40.11 8.90
N PHE A 870 -9.85 40.08 7.62
CA PHE A 870 -10.71 40.57 6.55
C PHE A 870 -11.85 39.58 6.28
N LYS A 871 -13.08 40.07 6.21
CA LYS A 871 -14.27 39.24 5.91
C LYS A 871 -14.42 39.03 4.41
N ASP A 872 -15.13 37.98 4.03
CA ASP A 872 -15.51 37.65 2.65
C ASP A 872 -14.31 37.47 1.71
N VAL A 873 -13.25 36.82 2.19
CA VAL A 873 -12.05 36.55 1.40
C VAL A 873 -12.41 35.66 0.21
N PRO A 874 -12.15 36.10 -1.03
CA PRO A 874 -12.46 35.30 -2.22
C PRO A 874 -11.61 34.04 -2.21
N ASN A 875 -12.15 32.92 -2.67
CA ASN A 875 -11.41 31.67 -2.70
C ASN A 875 -10.33 31.69 -3.80
N PHE A 876 -9.05 31.53 -3.42
CA PHE A 876 -7.89 31.58 -4.32
C PHE A 876 -7.04 30.29 -4.24
N LYS A 877 -6.37 29.92 -5.33
CA LYS A 877 -5.55 28.70 -5.45
C LYS A 877 -4.20 28.79 -4.71
N SER A 878 -3.64 30.00 -4.56
CA SER A 878 -2.38 30.22 -3.86
C SER A 878 -2.52 30.03 -2.34
N MET A 879 -1.42 29.85 -1.61
CA MET A 879 -1.47 29.77 -0.13
C MET A 879 -1.81 31.12 0.53
N GLU A 880 -1.59 32.23 -0.18
CA GLU A 880 -1.92 33.61 0.26
C GLU A 880 -2.44 34.47 -0.91
N LEU A 881 -3.35 35.40 -0.62
CA LEU A 881 -3.80 36.44 -1.56
C LEU A 881 -2.95 37.70 -1.34
N LYS A 882 -2.23 38.12 -2.39
CA LYS A 882 -1.35 39.29 -2.36
C LYS A 882 -2.00 40.50 -3.04
N PHE A 883 -2.11 41.60 -2.30
CA PHE A 883 -2.58 42.88 -2.83
C PHE A 883 -1.80 44.04 -2.23
N VAL A 884 -1.94 45.21 -2.85
CA VAL A 884 -1.18 46.42 -2.53
C VAL A 884 -2.15 47.52 -2.14
N VAL A 885 -1.90 48.15 -0.99
CA VAL A 885 -2.61 49.34 -0.53
C VAL A 885 -1.73 50.56 -0.76
N LYS A 886 -2.22 51.50 -1.57
CA LYS A 886 -1.56 52.77 -1.89
C LYS A 886 -2.33 53.92 -1.24
N LEU A 887 -1.64 54.71 -0.42
CA LEU A 887 -2.19 55.93 0.18
C LEU A 887 -1.51 57.15 -0.44
N SER A 888 -2.30 58.05 -1.05
CA SER A 888 -1.83 59.31 -1.63
C SER A 888 -2.69 60.46 -1.11
N GLY A 889 -2.17 61.25 -0.16
CA GLY A 889 -2.98 62.24 0.56
C GLY A 889 -4.10 61.55 1.34
N LYS A 890 -5.36 61.92 1.09
CA LYS A 890 -6.55 61.26 1.66
C LYS A 890 -7.11 60.11 0.78
N LYS A 891 -6.50 59.83 -0.38
CA LYS A 891 -7.01 58.81 -1.31
C LYS A 891 -6.33 57.48 -1.06
N LEU A 892 -7.09 56.49 -0.63
CA LEU A 892 -6.67 55.09 -0.53
C LEU A 892 -7.09 54.31 -1.78
N LYS A 893 -6.17 53.51 -2.32
CA LYS A 893 -6.40 52.63 -3.48
C LYS A 893 -5.87 51.24 -3.16
N VAL A 894 -6.65 50.22 -3.47
CA VAL A 894 -6.28 48.81 -3.31
C VAL A 894 -6.18 48.20 -4.71
N GLU A 895 -5.08 47.53 -5.00
CA GLU A 895 -4.80 46.93 -6.32
C GLU A 895 -4.18 45.54 -6.16
N LYS A 896 -4.36 44.67 -7.15
CA LYS A 896 -3.69 43.36 -7.20
C LYS A 896 -2.15 43.55 -7.27
N SER A 897 -1.39 42.69 -6.59
CA SER A 897 0.07 42.72 -6.69
C SER A 897 0.53 42.25 -8.07
N GLU A 898 1.46 42.99 -8.70
CA GLU A 898 2.01 42.66 -10.02
C GLU A 898 2.87 41.37 -10.00
N ASP A 899 3.30 40.91 -8.82
CA ASP A 899 4.14 39.71 -8.63
C ASP A 899 3.35 38.39 -8.49
N SER A 900 2.01 38.41 -8.55
CA SER A 900 1.22 37.16 -8.52
C SER A 900 0.98 36.64 -9.94
N ALA A 901 1.73 35.63 -10.36
CA ALA A 901 1.49 34.88 -11.58
C ALA A 901 0.06 34.30 -11.60
N THR A 902 -0.65 34.58 -12.71
CA THR A 902 -1.84 33.92 -13.30
C THR A 902 -2.88 33.23 -12.39
N LEU A 903 -4.14 33.67 -12.53
CA LEU A 903 -5.37 33.03 -12.01
C LEU A 903 -5.55 31.60 -12.52
#